data_AF-A0A950MKN6-F1
#
_entry.id   AF-A0A950MKN6-F1
#
_cell.length_a   1.000
_cell.length_b   1.000
_cell.length_c   1.000
_cell.angle_alpha   90.00
_cell.angle_beta   90.00
_cell.angle_gamma   90.00
#
_symmetry.space_group_name_H-M   'P 1'
#
loop_
_entity.id
_entity.type
_entity.pdbx_description
1 polymer ?
#
loop_
_entity_poly.entity_id
_entity_poly.type
_entity_poly.pdbx_seq_one_letter_code
_entity_poly.pdbx_strand_id
1 'polypeptide(L)'
;MRAQHRLILPLCVSALVSALLAACGGGAQTSTNAPQAQSLSQQRADAATGTTTFAIASTALSSDAAGVQVQPKFHVAPVVLDTPDDRDAAGSSNSTLSSPHLQAVPESMRQLSTRRLTLERIRAAQAGADGGTVANATAVTTYTPAQIRAAYGLPTLPSAGTALTAAQAAQLGAGQTIYIVDAQSDPNVGAELAAFNQKFGLPTCSQGSYTASTILPLAAASGSACQFYVAAASASGGISNTAPAYDSGWATEIALDVQWAHATAPLARIVLIETADASVNNLSAGIKLANAMGPGVVSMSFGAPEGNWTASANAVFSSSNMSYLAATGDNGEAVQWPAVSPVVLAVGGTTLTYSGSGARSETAWSDTGGGISAYTAAPSYQARGVPGITSTPAARSVADVAFNADPSTGEYLAVISAGSSSVNWLSAGGTSLATPQWAGLVAVANAMRAQAAKSLLGAPHTILYGQIASTPGNYASAFDDVVKGADGACSTCGARTGYDEVTGLGTPNGSSMLSLLSGATIAPMPPSVASATINGQVGVALSFTVSASAPDPLTYSLSGAPSGMAIASTGVVTWSKPVAGTYSVVVTAKDSKTGLSGQGTYQVVISAAVQTPTQAPVTTSPFPIPIVIGNIISGEAGSPLSFGTTVIAMDAVSYSLSGAPAGMSISSTGVVSWSKPVAGTYSIMVTAKDNVTGLSGEGLYAVIVAGSSTGTGGGSGGTGSSGGSSGGSTSSGSLTVTVPPLKGTASVAFTGSITISDPSASNINVSLTGVPLGIQAMPEGTNIVLSWADPVAGSYNFTLQVSDSNGHTVKETVTIVIAN
;
A
#
# COMPACT_ATOMS: atom_id res chain seq x y z
N MET A 1 25.95 -8.54 67.33
CA MET A 1 24.74 -8.50 66.49
C MET A 1 24.92 -7.38 65.47
N ARG A 2 24.98 -7.72 64.19
CA ARG A 2 25.36 -6.92 63.00
C ARG A 2 24.73 -7.62 61.76
N ALA A 3 24.54 -7.02 60.59
CA ALA A 3 24.33 -5.63 60.18
C ALA A 3 24.03 -5.62 58.66
N GLN A 4 23.20 -4.65 58.21
CA GLN A 4 23.18 -4.04 56.86
C GLN A 4 22.78 -4.84 55.59
N HIS A 5 22.24 -4.06 54.64
CA HIS A 5 21.87 -4.41 53.27
C HIS A 5 23.03 -4.97 52.43
N ARG A 6 22.69 -5.63 51.30
CA ARG A 6 23.44 -5.42 50.06
C ARG A 6 22.61 -5.58 48.78
N LEU A 7 22.83 -4.60 47.91
CA LEU A 7 22.47 -4.49 46.50
C LEU A 7 23.31 -5.47 45.65
N ILE A 8 22.76 -6.07 44.58
CA ILE A 8 23.56 -6.57 43.45
C ILE A 8 22.87 -6.17 42.13
N LEU A 9 23.66 -5.52 41.27
CA LEU A 9 23.34 -5.12 39.89
C LEU A 9 23.93 -6.18 38.93
N PRO A 10 23.29 -6.53 37.80
CA PRO A 10 23.92 -7.40 36.80
C PRO A 10 24.97 -6.62 36.00
N LEU A 11 26.11 -7.27 35.70
CA LEU A 11 27.18 -6.70 34.89
C LEU A 11 27.64 -7.75 33.86
N CYS A 12 27.61 -7.36 32.58
CA CYS A 12 27.92 -8.23 31.44
C CYS A 12 29.40 -8.62 31.40
N VAL A 13 29.71 -9.84 30.96
CA VAL A 13 30.94 -10.15 30.21
C VAL A 13 30.62 -11.18 29.12
N SER A 14 31.08 -10.90 27.90
CA SER A 14 30.95 -11.76 26.73
C SER A 14 32.12 -12.76 26.61
N ALA A 15 31.83 -13.90 25.99
CA ALA A 15 32.72 -14.89 25.34
C ALA A 15 34.26 -14.77 25.50
N LEU A 16 34.92 -15.89 25.87
CA LEU A 16 35.88 -16.58 24.98
C LEU A 16 36.27 -17.98 25.47
N VAL A 17 36.82 -18.77 24.53
CA VAL A 17 37.17 -20.20 24.63
C VAL A 17 38.48 -20.42 25.43
N SER A 18 38.50 -21.42 26.32
CA SER A 18 39.57 -22.45 26.41
C SER A 18 39.34 -23.47 27.54
N ALA A 19 39.90 -24.66 27.36
CA ALA A 19 39.72 -25.81 28.25
C ALA A 19 40.43 -25.68 29.60
N LEU A 20 39.91 -26.37 30.63
CA LEU A 20 40.73 -27.09 31.60
C LEU A 20 39.92 -28.24 32.23
N LEU A 21 40.35 -29.49 32.03
CA LEU A 21 39.90 -30.63 32.84
C LEU A 21 40.76 -30.69 34.12
N ALA A 22 40.14 -30.71 35.30
CA ALA A 22 40.80 -31.17 36.53
C ALA A 22 39.81 -31.64 37.61
N ALA A 23 40.24 -32.68 38.34
CA ALA A 23 39.82 -33.06 39.71
C ALA A 23 38.45 -33.74 39.96
N CYS A 24 38.50 -35.08 39.93
CA CYS A 24 38.23 -35.99 41.05
C CYS A 24 36.85 -36.08 41.76
N GLY A 25 36.39 -37.33 41.89
CA GLY A 25 35.46 -37.83 42.91
C GLY A 25 34.29 -38.63 42.33
N GLY A 26 34.02 -39.89 42.70
CA GLY A 26 34.77 -40.82 43.55
C GLY A 26 33.91 -42.00 44.02
N GLY A 27 34.41 -43.23 43.87
CA GLY A 27 33.78 -44.47 44.38
C GLY A 27 32.53 -44.96 43.62
N ALA A 28 32.08 -46.22 43.79
CA ALA A 28 32.75 -47.42 44.28
C ALA A 28 31.86 -48.64 43.97
N GLN A 29 32.42 -49.77 43.51
CA GLN A 29 32.31 -51.09 44.18
C GLN A 29 32.96 -52.24 43.39
N THR A 30 33.13 -53.36 44.08
CA THR A 30 34.07 -54.45 43.81
C THR A 30 33.38 -55.76 43.42
N SER A 31 33.99 -56.54 42.52
CA SER A 31 34.19 -57.98 42.77
C SER A 31 35.29 -58.54 41.87
N THR A 32 36.02 -59.53 42.38
CA THR A 32 37.26 -60.09 41.80
C THR A 32 37.05 -61.52 41.30
N ASN A 33 37.81 -61.94 40.28
CA ASN A 33 38.76 -63.08 40.34
C ASN A 33 39.47 -63.31 38.98
N ALA A 34 40.66 -63.91 39.03
CA ALA A 34 41.63 -64.04 37.91
C ALA A 34 42.14 -65.50 37.83
N PRO A 35 43.33 -65.87 37.26
CA PRO A 35 44.15 -65.30 36.17
C PRO A 35 44.63 -66.37 35.13
N GLN A 36 45.24 -65.98 33.98
CA GLN A 36 46.46 -66.67 33.46
C GLN A 36 47.27 -65.93 32.35
N ALA A 37 48.50 -65.57 32.72
CA ALA A 37 49.79 -65.43 32.01
C ALA A 37 49.96 -65.18 30.47
N GLN A 38 50.77 -64.14 30.17
CA GLN A 38 51.88 -64.06 29.16
C GLN A 38 51.53 -64.13 27.64
N SER A 39 52.17 -63.39 26.72
CA SER A 39 53.32 -62.46 26.76
C SER A 39 53.18 -61.31 25.73
N LEU A 40 54.05 -60.30 25.77
CA LEU A 40 53.98 -59.08 24.95
C LEU A 40 54.84 -59.12 23.67
N SER A 41 54.21 -58.97 22.50
CA SER A 41 54.86 -58.36 21.32
C SER A 41 53.84 -57.74 20.34
N GLN A 42 53.85 -56.39 20.28
CA GLN A 42 53.37 -55.52 19.20
C GLN A 42 52.21 -55.99 18.30
N GLN A 43 50.99 -55.56 18.63
CA GLN A 43 49.97 -55.23 17.62
C GLN A 43 49.25 -53.92 17.98
N ARG A 44 48.68 -53.25 16.97
CA ARG A 44 48.16 -51.89 17.07
C ARG A 44 46.86 -51.87 17.89
N ALA A 45 46.61 -50.77 18.59
CA ALA A 45 45.38 -50.58 19.33
C ALA A 45 44.23 -50.26 18.37
N ASP A 46 43.36 -51.23 18.12
CA ASP A 46 42.01 -50.97 17.62
C ASP A 46 41.18 -50.38 18.77
N ALA A 47 40.71 -49.14 18.60
CA ALA A 47 39.93 -48.46 19.61
C ALA A 47 38.52 -49.06 19.69
N ALA A 48 38.11 -49.48 20.89
CA ALA A 48 36.75 -49.95 21.13
C ALA A 48 35.73 -48.82 20.84
N THR A 49 34.87 -49.03 19.85
CA THR A 49 33.81 -48.11 19.44
C THR A 49 32.64 -48.14 20.42
N GLY A 50 32.82 -47.51 21.58
CA GLY A 50 31.75 -47.19 22.51
C GLY A 50 30.84 -46.09 21.96
N THR A 51 29.83 -46.44 21.17
CA THR A 51 28.83 -45.48 20.66
C THR A 51 27.99 -44.95 21.82
N THR A 52 28.33 -43.76 22.32
CA THR A 52 27.42 -42.99 23.16
C THR A 52 26.36 -42.38 22.26
N THR A 53 25.21 -43.05 22.12
CA THR A 53 24.09 -42.55 21.32
C THR A 53 23.44 -41.38 22.05
N PHE A 54 23.88 -40.16 21.75
CA PHE A 54 23.09 -38.97 22.02
C PHE A 54 21.88 -38.97 21.08
N ALA A 55 20.73 -39.38 21.60
CA ALA A 55 19.46 -39.10 20.96
C ALA A 55 19.20 -37.59 21.06
N ILE A 56 19.67 -36.85 20.05
CA ILE A 56 19.16 -35.50 19.79
C ILE A 56 17.69 -35.72 19.43
N ALA A 57 16.76 -35.30 20.29
CA ALA A 57 15.35 -35.37 19.98
C ALA A 57 15.11 -34.55 18.71
N SER A 58 14.71 -35.21 17.62
CA SER A 58 14.50 -34.54 16.35
C SER A 58 13.36 -33.55 16.49
N THR A 59 13.63 -32.25 16.37
CA THR A 59 12.63 -31.18 16.20
C THR A 59 12.01 -31.19 14.79
N ALA A 60 12.03 -32.36 14.15
CA ALA A 60 11.26 -32.65 12.96
C ALA A 60 9.78 -32.73 13.35
N LEU A 61 8.93 -32.08 12.55
CA LEU A 61 7.50 -32.26 12.64
C LEU A 61 7.16 -33.74 12.45
N SER A 62 6.07 -34.20 13.09
CA SER A 62 5.51 -35.51 12.74
C SER A 62 5.19 -35.57 11.24
N SER A 63 5.30 -36.75 10.63
CA SER A 63 4.91 -36.97 9.23
C SER A 63 3.51 -36.42 8.93
N ASP A 64 2.63 -36.61 9.90
CA ASP A 64 1.21 -36.30 9.85
C ASP A 64 0.95 -34.79 10.01
N ALA A 65 1.87 -34.04 10.62
CA ALA A 65 1.86 -32.57 10.63
C ALA A 65 2.48 -31.99 9.35
N ALA A 66 3.63 -32.52 8.91
CA ALA A 66 4.51 -31.86 7.94
C ALA A 66 3.82 -31.57 6.58
N GLY A 67 2.96 -32.48 6.12
CA GLY A 67 2.23 -32.34 4.85
C GLY A 67 0.91 -31.55 4.91
N VAL A 68 0.42 -31.18 6.10
CA VAL A 68 -0.85 -30.47 6.27
C VAL A 68 -0.77 -29.13 5.54
N GLN A 69 -1.74 -28.88 4.66
CA GLN A 69 -1.88 -27.61 3.94
C GLN A 69 -2.72 -26.64 4.78
N VAL A 70 -2.18 -25.45 5.04
CA VAL A 70 -2.97 -24.35 5.61
C VAL A 70 -3.70 -23.59 4.52
N GLN A 71 -4.58 -22.68 4.91
CA GLN A 71 -5.20 -21.71 4.01
C GLN A 71 -5.08 -20.29 4.59
N PRO A 72 -4.85 -19.27 3.73
CA PRO A 72 -4.89 -17.86 4.10
C PRO A 72 -6.29 -17.48 4.60
N LYS A 73 -6.39 -16.51 5.51
CA LYS A 73 -7.61 -16.15 6.26
C LYS A 73 -8.26 -14.82 5.81
N PHE A 74 -7.91 -14.31 4.65
CA PHE A 74 -8.51 -13.08 4.13
C PHE A 74 -9.91 -13.30 3.53
N HIS A 75 -10.73 -12.26 3.66
CA HIS A 75 -11.95 -12.06 2.88
C HIS A 75 -11.86 -10.75 2.10
N VAL A 76 -12.56 -10.67 0.97
CA VAL A 76 -12.72 -9.44 0.18
C VAL A 76 -14.18 -9.32 -0.23
N ALA A 77 -14.75 -8.12 -0.11
CA ALA A 77 -16.11 -7.87 -0.59
C ALA A 77 -16.20 -8.00 -2.12
N PRO A 78 -17.33 -8.45 -2.70
CA PRO A 78 -17.37 -8.88 -4.10
C PRO A 78 -17.56 -7.70 -5.07
N VAL A 79 -16.71 -6.68 -4.94
CA VAL A 79 -16.73 -5.46 -5.76
C VAL A 79 -15.31 -4.88 -5.79
N VAL A 80 -14.84 -4.47 -6.98
CA VAL A 80 -13.63 -3.62 -7.07
C VAL A 80 -14.05 -2.22 -6.64
N LEU A 81 -13.38 -1.66 -5.64
CA LEU A 81 -13.70 -0.33 -5.14
C LEU A 81 -13.29 0.75 -6.14
N ASP A 82 -14.03 1.85 -6.09
CA ASP A 82 -13.56 3.12 -6.65
C ASP A 82 -12.21 3.48 -6.02
N THR A 83 -11.37 4.20 -6.77
CA THR A 83 -10.12 4.73 -6.21
C THR A 83 -10.47 5.66 -5.04
N PRO A 84 -9.82 5.52 -3.85
CA PRO A 84 -10.04 6.43 -2.74
C PRO A 84 -9.85 7.89 -3.17
N ASP A 85 -10.38 8.84 -2.43
CA ASP A 85 -10.00 10.24 -2.63
C ASP A 85 -8.61 10.55 -2.03
N ASP A 86 -8.07 11.72 -2.35
CA ASP A 86 -6.74 12.16 -1.91
C ASP A 86 -6.75 12.91 -0.56
N ARG A 87 -7.83 12.81 0.25
CA ARG A 87 -7.89 13.51 1.54
C ARG A 87 -6.71 13.17 2.43
N ASP A 88 -6.40 11.88 2.60
CA ASP A 88 -5.31 11.46 3.49
C ASP A 88 -3.92 11.62 2.85
N ALA A 89 -3.80 11.56 1.53
CA ALA A 89 -2.59 11.95 0.80
C ALA A 89 -2.22 13.43 1.03
N ALA A 90 -3.22 14.32 1.13
CA ALA A 90 -3.05 15.73 1.48
C ALA A 90 -2.78 15.99 2.98
N GLY A 91 -2.93 14.97 3.82
CA GLY A 91 -2.68 15.01 5.26
C GLY A 91 -3.24 13.76 5.94
N SER A 92 -2.36 12.95 6.53
CA SER A 92 -2.54 11.58 7.05
C SER A 92 -3.63 11.34 8.12
N SER A 93 -4.49 12.33 8.38
CA SER A 93 -5.60 12.23 9.34
C SER A 93 -6.81 13.08 8.91
N ASN A 94 -6.97 13.36 7.62
CA ASN A 94 -8.05 14.18 7.11
C ASN A 94 -9.38 13.42 7.01
N SER A 95 -9.36 12.11 6.74
CA SER A 95 -10.56 11.27 6.74
C SER A 95 -11.03 10.85 8.15
N THR A 96 -10.23 11.08 9.21
CA THR A 96 -10.54 10.78 10.64
C THR A 96 -11.98 11.09 11.02
N LEU A 97 -12.47 12.28 10.65
CA LEU A 97 -13.79 12.81 10.97
C LEU A 97 -14.80 12.73 9.81
N SER A 98 -14.42 12.09 8.71
CA SER A 98 -15.29 11.84 7.56
C SER A 98 -16.06 10.54 7.76
N SER A 99 -17.26 10.46 7.18
CA SER A 99 -17.96 9.19 7.01
C SER A 99 -17.11 8.21 6.18
N PRO A 100 -17.20 6.88 6.45
CA PRO A 100 -16.51 5.87 5.65
C PRO A 100 -17.00 5.84 4.20
N HIS A 101 -16.21 5.23 3.32
CA HIS A 101 -16.62 5.01 1.93
C HIS A 101 -17.78 4.02 1.88
N LEU A 102 -18.75 4.28 1.01
CA LEU A 102 -19.92 3.43 0.82
C LEU A 102 -20.09 3.13 -0.67
N GLN A 103 -20.01 1.85 -1.04
CA GLN A 103 -20.12 1.43 -2.44
C GLN A 103 -21.14 0.30 -2.62
N ALA A 104 -21.98 0.44 -3.64
CA ALA A 104 -22.98 -0.57 -3.98
C ALA A 104 -22.33 -1.85 -4.53
N VAL A 105 -22.80 -3.00 -4.04
CA VAL A 105 -22.48 -4.33 -4.60
C VAL A 105 -23.57 -4.71 -5.62
N PRO A 106 -23.22 -4.88 -6.92
CA PRO A 106 -24.16 -5.31 -7.93
C PRO A 106 -24.80 -6.67 -7.58
N GLU A 107 -26.08 -6.87 -7.89
CA GLU A 107 -26.79 -8.12 -7.56
C GLU A 107 -26.09 -9.37 -8.12
N SER A 108 -25.57 -9.29 -9.35
CA SER A 108 -24.77 -10.35 -9.99
C SER A 108 -23.53 -10.78 -9.19
N MET A 109 -23.02 -9.92 -8.31
CA MET A 109 -21.80 -10.15 -7.55
C MET A 109 -22.07 -10.66 -6.12
N ARG A 110 -23.28 -10.47 -5.57
CA ARG A 110 -23.58 -10.82 -4.16
C ARG A 110 -23.52 -12.31 -3.85
N GLN A 111 -23.69 -13.15 -4.87
CA GLN A 111 -23.59 -14.61 -4.74
C GLN A 111 -22.13 -15.10 -4.74
N LEU A 112 -21.14 -14.22 -4.96
CA LEU A 112 -19.73 -14.56 -4.82
C LEU A 112 -19.37 -14.65 -3.34
N SER A 113 -18.83 -15.80 -2.94
CA SER A 113 -18.20 -15.97 -1.64
C SER A 113 -17.04 -14.99 -1.48
N THR A 114 -17.07 -14.18 -0.41
CA THR A 114 -16.02 -13.23 -0.03
C THR A 114 -14.73 -13.90 0.43
N ARG A 115 -14.83 -15.17 0.86
CA ARG A 115 -13.76 -16.04 1.36
C ARG A 115 -12.66 -16.27 0.33
N ARG A 116 -11.45 -15.74 0.60
CA ARG A 116 -10.29 -15.81 -0.31
C ARG A 116 -10.65 -15.36 -1.74
N LEU A 117 -11.38 -14.25 -1.85
CA LEU A 117 -11.84 -13.70 -3.12
C LEU A 117 -10.79 -12.74 -3.69
N THR A 118 -10.15 -13.12 -4.79
CA THR A 118 -9.10 -12.30 -5.43
C THR A 118 -9.68 -11.35 -6.48
N LEU A 119 -8.91 -10.32 -6.83
CA LEU A 119 -9.23 -9.37 -7.89
C LEU A 119 -9.54 -10.06 -9.24
N GLU A 120 -8.79 -11.10 -9.58
CA GLU A 120 -8.97 -11.90 -10.80
C GLU A 120 -10.34 -12.58 -10.81
N ARG A 121 -10.77 -13.12 -9.67
CA ARG A 121 -12.08 -13.77 -9.53
C ARG A 121 -13.24 -12.77 -9.59
N ILE A 122 -13.06 -11.57 -9.03
CA ILE A 122 -14.04 -10.47 -9.13
C ILE A 122 -14.19 -10.05 -10.59
N ARG A 123 -13.08 -9.77 -11.29
CA ARG A 123 -13.09 -9.38 -12.71
C ARG A 123 -13.67 -10.46 -13.62
N ALA A 124 -13.35 -11.74 -13.37
CA ALA A 124 -13.91 -12.85 -14.13
C ALA A 124 -15.44 -12.94 -13.99
N ALA A 125 -15.97 -12.69 -12.80
CA ALA A 125 -17.42 -12.64 -12.57
C ALA A 125 -18.07 -11.39 -13.20
N GLN A 126 -17.43 -10.23 -13.12
CA GLN A 126 -17.89 -8.99 -13.79
C GLN A 126 -18.00 -9.16 -15.31
N ALA A 127 -17.01 -9.81 -15.94
CA ALA A 127 -17.01 -10.07 -17.38
C ALA A 127 -18.11 -11.04 -17.84
N GLY A 128 -18.68 -11.84 -16.93
CA GLY A 128 -19.79 -12.76 -17.20
C GLY A 128 -21.18 -12.23 -16.83
N ALA A 129 -21.30 -10.97 -16.38
CA ALA A 129 -22.56 -10.42 -15.87
C ALA A 129 -23.27 -9.51 -16.91
N ASP A 130 -24.36 -10.00 -17.49
CA ASP A 130 -25.23 -9.22 -18.38
C ASP A 130 -25.98 -8.10 -17.62
N GLY A 131 -25.41 -6.90 -17.57
CA GLY A 131 -26.10 -5.59 -17.54
C GLY A 131 -27.25 -5.35 -16.53
N GLY A 132 -27.33 -6.13 -15.43
CA GLY A 132 -28.49 -6.16 -14.54
C GLY A 132 -28.81 -4.84 -13.84
N THR A 133 -30.09 -4.51 -13.75
CA THR A 133 -30.59 -3.26 -13.12
C THR A 133 -30.31 -3.20 -11.61
N VAL A 134 -29.89 -2.03 -11.11
CA VAL A 134 -29.42 -1.78 -9.73
C VAL A 134 -30.55 -1.68 -8.67
N ALA A 135 -31.60 -2.50 -8.79
CA ALA A 135 -32.66 -2.54 -7.79
C ALA A 135 -32.17 -3.28 -6.52
N ASN A 136 -32.39 -2.69 -5.35
CA ASN A 136 -32.02 -3.21 -4.02
C ASN A 136 -30.51 -3.47 -3.81
N ALA A 137 -29.63 -2.50 -4.11
CA ALA A 137 -28.19 -2.57 -3.79
C ALA A 137 -27.90 -2.76 -2.28
N THR A 138 -27.23 -3.85 -1.89
CA THR A 138 -26.45 -3.90 -0.63
C THR A 138 -25.18 -3.08 -0.82
N ALA A 139 -24.73 -2.35 0.21
CA ALA A 139 -23.50 -1.57 0.14
C ALA A 139 -22.41 -2.16 1.05
N VAL A 140 -21.16 -2.01 0.64
CA VAL A 140 -19.98 -2.22 1.51
C VAL A 140 -19.59 -0.89 2.12
N THR A 141 -19.21 -0.93 3.40
CA THR A 141 -18.59 0.18 4.12
C THR A 141 -17.09 -0.09 4.17
N THR A 142 -16.26 0.85 3.74
CA THR A 142 -14.79 0.67 3.73
C THR A 142 -14.10 1.81 4.47
N TYR A 143 -13.23 1.45 5.42
CA TYR A 143 -12.49 2.38 6.27
C TYR A 143 -11.05 2.63 5.79
N THR A 144 -10.59 3.86 6.01
CA THR A 144 -9.18 4.26 5.82
C THR A 144 -8.33 3.98 7.07
N PRO A 145 -6.99 3.94 6.96
CA PRO A 145 -6.09 3.90 8.12
C PRO A 145 -6.37 4.99 9.16
N ALA A 146 -6.70 6.22 8.74
CA ALA A 146 -7.00 7.30 9.67
C ALA A 146 -8.33 7.07 10.42
N GLN A 147 -9.35 6.53 9.75
CA GLN A 147 -10.63 6.18 10.38
C GLN A 147 -10.51 5.02 11.36
N ILE A 148 -9.71 3.99 11.05
CA ILE A 148 -9.42 2.89 11.98
C ILE A 148 -8.62 3.39 13.18
N ARG A 149 -7.59 4.21 12.97
CA ARG A 149 -6.86 4.83 14.08
C ARG A 149 -7.76 5.68 14.98
N ALA A 150 -8.75 6.37 14.41
CA ALA A 150 -9.76 7.10 15.17
C ALA A 150 -10.69 6.17 15.97
N ALA A 151 -11.29 5.17 15.31
CA ALA A 151 -12.27 4.27 15.90
C ALA A 151 -11.68 3.50 17.11
N TYR A 152 -10.45 2.99 16.97
CA TYR A 152 -9.76 2.24 18.02
C TYR A 152 -8.95 3.14 18.97
N GLY A 153 -8.94 4.46 18.81
CA GLY A 153 -8.18 5.38 19.67
C GLY A 153 -6.66 5.14 19.66
N LEU A 154 -6.11 4.75 18.50
CA LEU A 154 -4.67 4.65 18.27
C LEU A 154 -4.03 6.07 18.22
N PRO A 155 -2.72 6.21 18.51
CA PRO A 155 -2.03 7.50 18.35
C PRO A 155 -2.22 8.07 16.94
N THR A 156 -2.57 9.35 16.83
CA THR A 156 -2.81 10.00 15.53
C THR A 156 -1.56 9.98 14.66
N LEU A 157 -1.75 9.95 13.33
CA LEU A 157 -0.64 10.09 12.40
C LEU A 157 -0.22 11.57 12.36
N PRO A 158 1.09 11.88 12.41
CA PRO A 158 1.57 13.23 12.22
C PRO A 158 1.46 13.63 10.75
N SER A 159 1.38 14.93 10.44
CA SER A 159 1.54 15.41 9.07
C SER A 159 2.88 14.93 8.48
N ALA A 160 2.91 14.61 7.19
CA ALA A 160 4.14 14.20 6.50
C ALA A 160 5.28 15.22 6.70
N GLY A 161 6.49 14.74 6.96
CA GLY A 161 7.66 15.59 7.25
C GLY A 161 7.75 16.17 8.66
N THR A 162 6.77 15.90 9.56
CA THR A 162 6.85 16.33 10.96
C THR A 162 8.03 15.67 11.67
N ALA A 163 8.90 16.47 12.29
CA ALA A 163 9.98 15.96 13.13
C ALA A 163 9.41 15.37 14.44
N LEU A 164 9.63 14.08 14.68
CA LEU A 164 9.16 13.37 15.87
C LEU A 164 10.23 13.29 16.95
N THR A 165 9.80 13.39 18.21
CA THR A 165 10.62 12.95 19.35
C THR A 165 10.74 11.42 19.37
N ALA A 166 11.75 10.90 20.05
CA ALA A 166 11.98 9.46 20.17
C ALA A 166 10.79 8.71 20.83
N ALA A 167 10.04 9.37 21.72
CA ALA A 167 8.82 8.82 22.32
C ALA A 167 7.67 8.74 21.30
N GLN A 168 7.45 9.80 20.50
CA GLN A 168 6.44 9.83 19.44
C GLN A 168 6.75 8.83 18.32
N ALA A 169 8.03 8.69 17.93
CA ALA A 169 8.45 7.67 16.98
C ALA A 169 8.19 6.25 17.50
N ALA A 170 8.42 6.00 18.79
CA ALA A 170 8.10 4.71 19.42
C ALA A 170 6.59 4.42 19.44
N GLN A 171 5.73 5.42 19.57
CA GLN A 171 4.27 5.26 19.42
C GLN A 171 3.81 4.91 17.99
N LEU A 172 4.74 4.92 17.03
CA LEU A 172 4.56 4.45 15.66
C LEU A 172 5.36 3.17 15.36
N GLY A 173 5.92 2.50 16.40
CA GLY A 173 6.62 1.21 16.25
C GLY A 173 8.10 1.31 15.92
N ALA A 174 8.70 2.52 15.95
CA ALA A 174 10.09 2.72 15.59
C ALA A 174 11.07 1.84 16.42
N GLY A 175 12.09 1.31 15.75
CA GLY A 175 13.10 0.44 16.35
C GLY A 175 12.64 -1.01 16.61
N GLN A 176 11.46 -1.41 16.16
CA GLN A 176 10.95 -2.79 16.28
C GLN A 176 10.81 -3.47 14.92
N THR A 177 10.77 -4.80 14.93
CA THR A 177 10.55 -5.63 13.73
C THR A 177 9.24 -6.41 13.86
N ILE A 178 8.42 -6.34 12.80
CA ILE A 178 7.30 -7.22 12.54
C ILE A 178 7.73 -8.18 11.43
N TYR A 179 7.65 -9.47 11.70
CA TYR A 179 7.80 -10.54 10.73
C TYR A 179 6.42 -10.98 10.30
N ILE A 180 6.16 -11.00 8.99
CA ILE A 180 4.97 -11.61 8.41
C ILE A 180 5.44 -12.93 7.80
N VAL A 181 4.77 -14.04 8.09
CA VAL A 181 5.13 -15.35 7.52
C VAL A 181 3.97 -15.82 6.66
N ASP A 182 4.20 -15.97 5.37
CA ASP A 182 3.21 -16.42 4.39
C ASP A 182 3.77 -17.50 3.48
N ALA A 183 2.91 -18.13 2.69
CA ALA A 183 3.29 -19.05 1.62
C ALA A 183 3.14 -18.41 0.24
N GLN A 184 3.82 -18.98 -0.75
CA GLN A 184 3.96 -18.39 -2.08
C GLN A 184 4.59 -16.99 -2.02
N SER A 185 4.56 -16.26 -3.13
CA SER A 185 5.18 -14.94 -3.26
C SER A 185 4.23 -13.92 -3.86
N ASP A 186 4.37 -12.67 -3.42
CA ASP A 186 3.86 -11.52 -4.17
C ASP A 186 5.01 -10.64 -4.68
N PRO A 187 5.30 -10.64 -5.99
CA PRO A 187 6.32 -9.76 -6.55
C PRO A 187 5.90 -8.28 -6.58
N ASN A 188 4.62 -7.96 -6.36
CA ASN A 188 4.08 -6.60 -6.44
C ASN A 188 3.98 -5.87 -5.08
N VAL A 189 4.07 -6.59 -3.95
CA VAL A 189 3.83 -6.08 -2.58
C VAL A 189 4.56 -4.77 -2.26
N GLY A 190 5.77 -4.57 -2.79
CA GLY A 190 6.51 -3.32 -2.64
C GLY A 190 5.84 -2.12 -3.33
N ALA A 191 5.33 -2.31 -4.55
CA ALA A 191 4.60 -1.29 -5.29
C ALA A 191 3.20 -1.05 -4.70
N GLU A 192 2.53 -2.11 -4.22
CA GLU A 192 1.24 -2.02 -3.54
C GLU A 192 1.33 -1.24 -2.23
N LEU A 193 2.30 -1.57 -1.37
CA LEU A 193 2.59 -0.81 -0.15
C LEU A 193 2.94 0.65 -0.47
N ALA A 194 3.69 0.91 -1.54
CA ALA A 194 4.00 2.29 -1.96
C ALA A 194 2.73 3.07 -2.37
N ALA A 195 1.83 2.44 -3.12
CA ALA A 195 0.55 3.04 -3.52
C ALA A 195 -0.39 3.27 -2.34
N PHE A 196 -0.50 2.30 -1.43
CA PHE A 196 -1.25 2.40 -0.17
C PHE A 196 -0.72 3.57 0.68
N ASN A 197 0.61 3.66 0.84
CA ASN A 197 1.24 4.72 1.63
C ASN A 197 1.05 6.10 1.01
N GLN A 198 1.19 6.21 -0.31
CA GLN A 198 0.93 7.47 -1.03
C GLN A 198 -0.52 7.92 -0.82
N LYS A 199 -1.49 6.99 -0.90
CA LYS A 199 -2.91 7.31 -0.85
C LYS A 199 -3.40 7.72 0.55
N PHE A 200 -2.88 7.08 1.58
CA PHE A 200 -3.28 7.33 2.97
C PHE A 200 -2.28 8.16 3.79
N GLY A 201 -1.29 8.77 3.13
CA GLY A 201 -0.31 9.66 3.77
C GLY A 201 0.59 8.98 4.81
N LEU A 202 0.81 7.66 4.67
CA LEU A 202 1.68 6.89 5.57
C LEU A 202 3.17 7.09 5.20
N PRO A 203 4.10 6.93 6.16
CA PRO A 203 5.53 7.06 5.90
C PRO A 203 6.02 6.07 4.83
N THR A 204 6.73 6.56 3.81
CA THR A 204 7.40 5.68 2.84
C THR A 204 8.46 4.82 3.52
N CYS A 205 8.44 3.52 3.24
CA CYS A 205 9.43 2.57 3.74
C CYS A 205 10.62 2.44 2.80
N SER A 206 11.85 2.32 3.35
CA SER A 206 12.99 1.88 2.53
C SER A 206 12.80 0.41 2.17
N GLN A 207 12.76 0.08 0.88
CA GLN A 207 12.47 -1.28 0.40
C GLN A 207 13.74 -2.07 0.04
N GLY A 208 13.68 -3.40 0.16
CA GLY A 208 14.75 -4.29 -0.29
C GLY A 208 14.43 -5.77 -0.07
N SER A 209 15.45 -6.62 -0.22
CA SER A 209 15.32 -8.07 0.01
C SER A 209 16.54 -8.62 0.75
N TYR A 210 16.34 -9.65 1.56
CA TYR A 210 17.41 -10.42 2.18
C TYR A 210 17.75 -11.67 1.34
N THR A 211 19.04 -11.95 1.20
CA THR A 211 19.58 -13.10 0.47
C THR A 211 20.23 -14.11 1.41
N ALA A 212 20.60 -15.29 0.92
CA ALA A 212 21.32 -16.32 1.67
C ALA A 212 22.68 -15.88 2.25
N SER A 213 23.23 -14.73 1.81
CA SER A 213 24.44 -14.13 2.37
C SER A 213 24.18 -13.14 3.51
N THR A 214 22.92 -12.92 3.89
CA THR A 214 22.54 -12.03 5.00
C THR A 214 23.03 -12.61 6.33
N ILE A 215 23.75 -11.81 7.11
CA ILE A 215 24.20 -12.21 8.44
C ILE A 215 23.02 -12.14 9.41
N LEU A 216 22.80 -13.22 10.16
CA LEU A 216 21.78 -13.32 11.20
C LEU A 216 22.43 -13.39 12.60
N PRO A 217 21.82 -12.81 13.65
CA PRO A 217 20.56 -12.03 13.62
C PRO A 217 20.72 -10.70 12.88
N LEU A 218 19.59 -10.13 12.44
CA LEU A 218 19.57 -8.87 11.71
C LEU A 218 20.09 -7.71 12.57
N ALA A 219 20.71 -6.72 11.91
CA ALA A 219 21.01 -5.44 12.54
C ALA A 219 19.71 -4.77 13.05
N ALA A 220 19.82 -3.98 14.12
CA ALA A 220 18.67 -3.30 14.75
C ALA A 220 17.80 -2.53 13.73
N ALA A 221 16.48 -2.49 13.98
CA ALA A 221 15.54 -1.70 13.19
C ALA A 221 15.78 -0.19 13.36
N SER A 222 15.45 0.59 12.33
CA SER A 222 15.59 2.05 12.37
C SER A 222 14.73 2.67 13.47
N GLY A 223 15.33 3.56 14.26
CA GLY A 223 14.63 4.29 15.32
C GLY A 223 13.80 5.49 14.84
N SER A 224 13.71 5.74 13.53
CA SER A 224 13.07 6.95 12.98
C SER A 224 12.45 6.82 11.58
N ALA A 225 12.55 5.67 10.90
CA ALA A 225 12.07 5.51 9.53
C ALA A 225 11.57 4.08 9.26
N CYS A 226 10.49 3.95 8.48
CA CYS A 226 9.98 2.64 8.08
C CYS A 226 10.99 1.88 7.20
N GLN A 227 11.00 0.56 7.34
CA GLN A 227 11.80 -0.35 6.54
C GLN A 227 10.93 -1.53 6.09
N PHE A 228 10.96 -1.92 4.82
CA PHE A 228 10.25 -3.09 4.32
C PHE A 228 11.22 -4.00 3.57
N TYR A 229 11.30 -5.27 3.98
CA TYR A 229 12.21 -6.25 3.38
C TYR A 229 11.49 -7.56 3.10
N VAL A 230 11.80 -8.20 1.97
CA VAL A 230 11.29 -9.55 1.62
C VAL A 230 12.41 -10.58 1.78
N ALA A 231 12.10 -11.77 2.28
CA ALA A 231 13.01 -12.90 2.39
C ALA A 231 12.31 -14.21 2.04
N ALA A 232 12.84 -14.95 1.07
CA ALA A 232 12.37 -16.31 0.81
C ALA A 232 12.96 -17.27 1.87
N ALA A 233 12.14 -18.12 2.47
CA ALA A 233 12.59 -19.14 3.42
C ALA A 233 13.02 -20.43 2.69
N SER A 234 14.12 -21.03 3.15
CA SER A 234 14.45 -22.42 2.80
C SER A 234 13.64 -23.39 3.68
N ALA A 235 13.45 -24.63 3.21
CA ALA A 235 12.80 -25.69 4.00
C ALA A 235 13.53 -26.04 5.32
N SER A 236 14.77 -25.57 5.52
CA SER A 236 15.54 -25.72 6.76
C SER A 236 15.41 -24.52 7.72
N GLY A 237 14.70 -23.45 7.35
CA GLY A 237 14.57 -22.22 8.13
C GLY A 237 15.74 -21.25 8.00
N GLY A 238 16.48 -21.32 6.90
CA GLY A 238 17.45 -20.30 6.46
C GLY A 238 16.87 -19.41 5.35
N ILE A 239 17.67 -18.48 4.83
CA ILE A 239 17.26 -17.63 3.70
C ILE A 239 17.60 -18.32 2.38
N SER A 240 16.64 -18.36 1.47
CA SER A 240 16.75 -18.84 0.09
C SER A 240 17.07 -17.67 -0.85
N ASN A 241 17.81 -17.94 -1.94
CA ASN A 241 17.96 -17.00 -3.06
C ASN A 241 16.91 -17.23 -4.17
N THR A 242 16.04 -18.22 -4.00
CA THR A 242 14.95 -18.56 -4.93
C THR A 242 13.63 -18.12 -4.31
N ALA A 243 12.97 -17.15 -4.94
CA ALA A 243 11.63 -16.72 -4.58
C ALA A 243 10.61 -17.86 -4.81
N PRO A 244 9.58 -18.00 -3.96
CA PRO A 244 8.45 -18.91 -4.22
C PRO A 244 7.68 -18.58 -5.50
N ALA A 245 6.78 -19.48 -5.89
CA ALA A 245 5.86 -19.22 -6.99
C ALA A 245 4.77 -18.22 -6.58
N TYR A 246 4.25 -17.44 -7.54
CA TYR A 246 3.09 -16.57 -7.33
C TYR A 246 1.80 -17.39 -7.19
N ASP A 247 0.94 -16.97 -6.27
CA ASP A 247 -0.45 -17.42 -6.15
C ASP A 247 -1.32 -16.20 -5.82
N SER A 248 -2.40 -15.96 -6.55
CA SER A 248 -3.22 -14.75 -6.38
C SER A 248 -3.95 -14.69 -5.04
N GLY A 249 -4.23 -15.83 -4.42
CA GLY A 249 -4.83 -15.90 -3.09
C GLY A 249 -3.83 -15.44 -2.03
N TRP A 250 -2.66 -16.06 -2.02
CA TRP A 250 -1.58 -15.67 -1.11
C TRP A 250 -1.03 -14.27 -1.37
N ALA A 251 -0.99 -13.80 -2.62
CA ALA A 251 -0.60 -12.42 -2.89
C ALA A 251 -1.60 -11.40 -2.31
N THR A 252 -2.91 -11.68 -2.36
CA THR A 252 -3.92 -10.83 -1.72
C THR A 252 -3.79 -10.84 -0.18
N GLU A 253 -3.39 -11.97 0.41
CA GLU A 253 -3.08 -12.12 1.84
C GLU A 253 -1.83 -11.33 2.24
N ILE A 254 -0.72 -11.52 1.52
CA ILE A 254 0.56 -10.80 1.73
C ILE A 254 0.35 -9.28 1.65
N ALA A 255 -0.41 -8.82 0.65
CA ALA A 255 -0.77 -7.42 0.49
C ALA A 255 -1.50 -6.86 1.72
N LEU A 256 -2.49 -7.62 2.22
CA LEU A 256 -3.30 -7.28 3.41
C LEU A 256 -2.44 -7.19 4.66
N ASP A 257 -1.64 -8.23 4.93
CA ASP A 257 -0.79 -8.32 6.12
C ASP A 257 0.25 -7.21 6.16
N VAL A 258 0.95 -6.95 5.04
CA VAL A 258 1.98 -5.91 4.95
C VAL A 258 1.38 -4.51 5.09
N GLN A 259 0.28 -4.21 4.41
CA GLN A 259 -0.34 -2.88 4.44
C GLN A 259 -0.92 -2.54 5.82
N TRP A 260 -1.57 -3.48 6.50
CA TRP A 260 -2.23 -3.21 7.79
C TRP A 260 -1.33 -3.36 9.02
N ALA A 261 -0.26 -4.17 8.94
CA ALA A 261 0.84 -4.08 9.89
C ALA A 261 1.50 -2.68 9.84
N HIS A 262 1.73 -2.17 8.62
CA HIS A 262 2.29 -0.84 8.41
C HIS A 262 1.35 0.29 8.86
N ALA A 263 0.06 0.23 8.49
CA ALA A 263 -0.96 1.19 8.90
C ALA A 263 -1.04 1.34 10.43
N THR A 264 -0.80 0.26 11.18
CA THR A 264 -0.84 0.25 12.64
C THR A 264 0.49 0.69 13.28
N ALA A 265 1.63 0.24 12.74
CA ALA A 265 2.98 0.55 13.23
C ALA A 265 3.87 1.19 12.13
N PRO A 266 3.63 2.47 11.75
CA PRO A 266 4.15 3.04 10.49
C PRO A 266 5.65 3.35 10.46
N LEU A 267 6.39 3.14 11.55
CA LEU A 267 7.86 3.25 11.62
C LEU A 267 8.54 1.94 12.01
N ALA A 268 7.82 0.84 12.15
CA ALA A 268 8.42 -0.48 12.33
C ALA A 268 9.21 -0.92 11.08
N ARG A 269 10.16 -1.83 11.27
CA ARG A 269 10.64 -2.67 10.18
C ARG A 269 9.63 -3.78 9.95
N ILE A 270 9.14 -3.94 8.73
CA ILE A 270 8.38 -5.10 8.29
C ILE A 270 9.32 -6.02 7.50
N VAL A 271 9.33 -7.31 7.84
CA VAL A 271 10.03 -8.35 7.09
C VAL A 271 9.00 -9.39 6.67
N LEU A 272 8.67 -9.40 5.37
CA LEU A 272 7.88 -10.46 4.77
C LEU A 272 8.77 -11.71 4.58
N ILE A 273 8.34 -12.83 5.10
CA ILE A 273 8.99 -14.14 4.98
C ILE A 273 8.10 -15.03 4.13
N GLU A 274 8.47 -15.17 2.86
CA GLU A 274 7.75 -15.97 1.86
C GLU A 274 8.23 -17.42 1.91
N THR A 275 7.32 -18.38 2.01
CA THR A 275 7.64 -19.81 2.08
C THR A 275 7.23 -20.54 0.80
N ALA A 276 7.92 -21.63 0.46
CA ALA A 276 7.80 -22.26 -0.86
C ALA A 276 6.39 -22.79 -1.20
N ASP A 277 5.63 -23.23 -0.19
CA ASP A 277 4.24 -23.68 -0.29
C ASP A 277 3.54 -23.56 1.07
N ALA A 278 2.21 -23.73 1.07
CA ALA A 278 1.33 -23.64 2.23
C ALA A 278 1.39 -24.84 3.19
N SER A 279 2.44 -25.67 3.14
CA SER A 279 2.60 -26.76 4.13
C SER A 279 2.98 -26.22 5.50
N VAL A 280 2.47 -26.87 6.55
CA VAL A 280 2.89 -26.63 7.95
C VAL A 280 4.42 -26.78 8.08
N ASN A 281 5.07 -27.64 7.29
CA ASN A 281 6.53 -27.73 7.26
C ASN A 281 7.22 -26.44 6.79
N ASN A 282 6.84 -25.90 5.63
CA ASN A 282 7.49 -24.72 5.07
C ASN A 282 7.13 -23.45 5.86
N LEU A 283 5.91 -23.32 6.36
CA LEU A 283 5.54 -22.23 7.27
C LEU A 283 6.26 -22.33 8.63
N SER A 284 6.43 -23.54 9.17
CA SER A 284 7.31 -23.75 10.33
C SER A 284 8.77 -23.39 10.05
N ALA A 285 9.24 -23.54 8.81
CA ALA A 285 10.56 -23.07 8.40
C ALA A 285 10.62 -21.53 8.31
N GLY A 286 9.58 -20.86 7.82
CA GLY A 286 9.44 -19.40 7.87
C GLY A 286 9.47 -18.85 9.31
N ILE A 287 8.75 -19.48 10.24
CA ILE A 287 8.77 -19.11 11.67
C ILE A 287 10.17 -19.34 12.28
N LYS A 288 10.85 -20.45 11.93
CA LYS A 288 12.25 -20.70 12.33
C LYS A 288 13.20 -19.62 11.78
N LEU A 289 12.96 -19.11 10.57
CA LEU A 289 13.74 -18.02 10.00
C LEU A 289 13.49 -16.69 10.74
N ALA A 290 12.23 -16.33 11.05
CA ALA A 290 11.91 -15.16 11.88
C ALA A 290 12.65 -15.22 13.23
N ASN A 291 12.63 -16.39 13.88
CA ASN A 291 13.33 -16.65 15.13
C ASN A 291 14.86 -16.48 15.01
N ALA A 292 15.46 -16.85 13.87
CA ALA A 292 16.88 -16.66 13.61
C ALA A 292 17.24 -15.21 13.26
N MET A 293 16.30 -14.45 12.68
CA MET A 293 16.46 -13.02 12.38
C MET A 293 16.53 -12.14 13.64
N GLY A 294 15.90 -12.55 14.75
CA GLY A 294 16.04 -11.93 16.07
C GLY A 294 14.72 -11.37 16.63
N PRO A 295 14.76 -10.67 17.78
CA PRO A 295 13.57 -10.24 18.51
C PRO A 295 12.57 -9.44 17.66
N GLY A 296 11.28 -9.67 17.88
CA GLY A 296 10.21 -9.01 17.15
C GLY A 296 8.85 -9.65 17.37
N VAL A 297 7.92 -9.33 16.46
CA VAL A 297 6.53 -9.79 16.49
C VAL A 297 6.27 -10.58 15.22
N VAL A 298 5.68 -11.78 15.30
CA VAL A 298 5.35 -12.63 14.15
C VAL A 298 3.84 -12.59 13.91
N SER A 299 3.41 -12.08 12.76
CA SER A 299 2.05 -12.19 12.22
C SER A 299 1.94 -13.47 11.38
N MET A 300 0.81 -14.18 11.50
CA MET A 300 0.51 -15.43 10.80
C MET A 300 -0.97 -15.46 10.42
N SER A 301 -1.30 -14.94 9.25
CA SER A 301 -2.68 -14.80 8.77
C SER A 301 -3.17 -16.03 7.98
N PHE A 302 -2.83 -17.21 8.51
CA PHE A 302 -3.12 -18.51 7.91
C PHE A 302 -3.56 -19.53 8.96
N GLY A 303 -4.15 -20.63 8.53
CA GLY A 303 -4.38 -21.75 9.44
C GLY A 303 -4.96 -23.02 8.82
N ALA A 304 -4.89 -24.11 9.59
CA ALA A 304 -5.50 -25.40 9.30
C ALA A 304 -6.27 -25.92 10.54
N PRO A 305 -7.34 -26.71 10.38
CA PRO A 305 -8.04 -27.35 11.50
C PRO A 305 -7.07 -28.10 12.42
N GLU A 306 -7.25 -27.95 13.72
CA GLU A 306 -6.41 -28.66 14.68
C GLU A 306 -6.57 -30.19 14.62
N GLY A 307 -5.57 -30.91 15.13
CA GLY A 307 -5.57 -32.36 15.16
C GLY A 307 -4.57 -32.90 16.19
N ASN A 308 -4.49 -34.23 16.30
CA ASN A 308 -3.50 -34.89 17.16
C ASN A 308 -2.04 -34.53 16.80
N TRP A 309 -1.81 -34.03 15.58
CA TRP A 309 -0.53 -33.54 15.08
C TRP A 309 -0.13 -32.16 15.64
N THR A 310 -1.09 -31.33 16.07
CA THR A 310 -0.92 -29.91 16.40
C THR A 310 0.12 -29.66 17.49
N ALA A 311 0.16 -30.51 18.53
CA ALA A 311 1.16 -30.39 19.60
C ALA A 311 2.60 -30.50 19.08
N SER A 312 2.84 -31.29 18.02
CA SER A 312 4.18 -31.43 17.41
C SER A 312 4.63 -30.19 16.64
N ALA A 313 3.69 -29.33 16.21
CA ALA A 313 3.97 -28.09 15.49
C ALA A 313 4.19 -26.86 16.41
N ASN A 314 3.99 -26.99 17.72
CA ASN A 314 4.15 -25.86 18.65
C ASN A 314 5.62 -25.54 19.00
N ALA A 315 6.56 -26.43 18.69
CA ALA A 315 7.97 -26.29 19.06
C ALA A 315 8.70 -25.09 18.40
N VAL A 316 8.11 -24.48 17.36
CA VAL A 316 8.67 -23.28 16.71
C VAL A 316 8.36 -21.99 17.48
N PHE A 317 7.42 -22.00 18.43
CA PHE A 317 6.99 -20.82 19.18
C PHE A 317 7.76 -20.63 20.50
N SER A 318 9.06 -20.94 20.52
CA SER A 318 9.87 -21.04 21.74
C SER A 318 10.92 -19.95 21.94
N SER A 319 11.14 -19.07 20.96
CA SER A 319 12.20 -18.04 21.06
C SER A 319 11.88 -16.93 22.06
N SER A 320 12.89 -16.54 22.82
CA SER A 320 12.81 -15.44 23.77
C SER A 320 12.64 -14.09 23.06
N ASN A 321 11.90 -13.17 23.68
CA ASN A 321 11.58 -11.85 23.12
C ASN A 321 10.83 -11.86 21.77
N MET A 322 10.21 -12.99 21.41
CA MET A 322 9.26 -13.08 20.31
C MET A 322 7.82 -13.01 20.84
N SER A 323 6.96 -12.31 20.12
CA SER A 323 5.50 -12.37 20.27
C SER A 323 4.93 -13.03 19.01
N TYR A 324 4.15 -14.10 19.14
CA TYR A 324 3.51 -14.76 17.99
C TYR A 324 2.01 -14.49 18.03
N LEU A 325 1.44 -14.11 16.89
CA LEU A 325 0.01 -13.85 16.71
C LEU A 325 -0.50 -14.62 15.51
N ALA A 326 -1.76 -15.06 15.55
CA ALA A 326 -2.36 -15.76 14.42
C ALA A 326 -3.86 -15.51 14.29
N ALA A 327 -4.30 -15.50 13.04
CA ALA A 327 -5.70 -15.47 12.66
C ALA A 327 -6.42 -16.72 13.19
N THR A 328 -7.55 -16.53 13.87
CA THR A 328 -8.38 -17.65 14.35
C THR A 328 -9.04 -18.44 13.22
N GLY A 329 -9.23 -17.78 12.07
CA GLY A 329 -9.87 -18.31 10.88
C GLY A 329 -11.24 -17.71 10.64
N ASP A 330 -11.89 -18.13 9.55
CA ASP A 330 -13.07 -17.42 9.04
C ASP A 330 -14.23 -18.35 8.69
N ASN A 331 -14.22 -19.61 9.15
CA ASN A 331 -15.24 -20.60 8.82
C ASN A 331 -16.31 -20.77 9.92
N GLY A 332 -16.46 -19.80 10.83
CA GLY A 332 -17.19 -19.96 12.09
C GLY A 332 -16.45 -20.90 13.06
N GLU A 333 -17.20 -21.73 13.80
CA GLU A 333 -16.80 -22.69 14.86
C GLU A 333 -15.64 -23.66 14.48
N ALA A 334 -14.43 -23.15 14.30
CA ALA A 334 -13.28 -23.92 13.84
C ALA A 334 -11.98 -23.45 14.50
N VAL A 335 -11.56 -24.17 15.53
CA VAL A 335 -10.26 -24.04 16.19
C VAL A 335 -9.14 -24.50 15.26
N GLN A 336 -8.13 -23.67 15.06
CA GLN A 336 -7.10 -23.86 14.04
C GLN A 336 -5.68 -23.63 14.57
N TRP A 337 -4.71 -24.38 14.04
CA TRP A 337 -3.29 -24.07 14.18
C TRP A 337 -2.92 -22.99 13.14
N PRO A 338 -2.11 -21.96 13.48
CA PRO A 338 -1.35 -21.83 14.73
C PRO A 338 -2.06 -21.15 15.92
N ALA A 339 -3.22 -20.50 15.73
CA ALA A 339 -3.94 -19.75 16.77
C ALA A 339 -4.25 -20.56 18.05
N VAL A 340 -4.55 -21.86 17.94
CA VAL A 340 -4.81 -22.73 19.09
C VAL A 340 -3.60 -22.93 20.00
N SER A 341 -2.38 -22.71 19.52
CA SER A 341 -1.16 -22.86 20.32
C SER A 341 -1.23 -21.97 21.57
N PRO A 342 -0.93 -22.49 22.78
CA PRO A 342 -1.10 -21.75 24.03
C PRO A 342 -0.07 -20.62 24.22
N VAL A 343 0.88 -20.46 23.27
CA VAL A 343 1.89 -19.39 23.25
C VAL A 343 1.73 -18.44 22.06
N VAL A 344 0.69 -18.64 21.24
CA VAL A 344 0.30 -17.75 20.14
C VAL A 344 -0.93 -16.95 20.58
N LEU A 345 -0.94 -15.64 20.34
CA LEU A 345 -2.11 -14.80 20.59
C LEU A 345 -3.10 -14.99 19.44
N ALA A 346 -4.25 -15.59 19.74
CA ALA A 346 -5.30 -15.85 18.77
C ALA A 346 -6.16 -14.60 18.55
N VAL A 347 -6.18 -14.10 17.32
CA VAL A 347 -6.88 -12.87 16.95
C VAL A 347 -8.15 -13.19 16.15
N GLY A 348 -9.30 -12.90 16.77
CA GLY A 348 -10.65 -13.04 16.23
C GLY A 348 -11.14 -11.77 15.52
N GLY A 349 -12.38 -11.84 15.04
CA GLY A 349 -12.98 -10.87 14.13
C GLY A 349 -14.29 -10.24 14.61
N THR A 350 -14.45 -8.94 14.32
CA THR A 350 -15.67 -8.17 14.56
C THR A 350 -16.20 -7.51 13.27
N THR A 351 -17.48 -7.16 13.29
CA THR A 351 -18.11 -6.25 12.31
C THR A 351 -18.13 -4.85 12.92
N LEU A 352 -17.41 -3.90 12.31
CA LEU A 352 -17.21 -2.54 12.82
C LEU A 352 -18.23 -1.53 12.28
N THR A 353 -18.93 -0.84 13.17
CA THR A 353 -19.71 0.37 12.84
C THR A 353 -19.05 1.61 13.43
N TYR A 354 -18.55 2.52 12.58
CA TYR A 354 -18.01 3.82 12.97
C TYR A 354 -18.37 4.91 11.94
N SER A 355 -18.94 6.03 12.40
CA SER A 355 -19.42 7.11 11.53
C SER A 355 -18.40 8.21 11.21
N GLY A 356 -17.14 8.05 11.62
CA GLY A 356 -16.14 9.14 11.65
C GLY A 356 -16.20 9.99 12.92
N SER A 357 -17.19 9.81 13.78
CA SER A 357 -17.30 10.52 15.05
C SER A 357 -18.17 9.75 16.05
N GLY A 358 -17.99 10.05 17.34
CA GLY A 358 -18.66 9.34 18.44
C GLY A 358 -17.91 8.07 18.85
N ALA A 359 -18.58 7.22 19.62
CA ALA A 359 -18.08 5.88 19.90
C ALA A 359 -18.28 4.97 18.69
N ARG A 360 -17.33 4.06 18.45
CA ARG A 360 -17.57 2.89 17.59
C ARG A 360 -18.56 1.93 18.26
N SER A 361 -19.11 1.01 17.48
CA SER A 361 -19.87 -0.14 17.95
C SER A 361 -19.46 -1.37 17.17
N GLU A 362 -19.37 -2.51 17.84
CA GLU A 362 -18.98 -3.78 17.24
C GLU A 362 -19.95 -4.90 17.60
N THR A 363 -20.00 -5.89 16.72
CA THR A 363 -20.55 -7.23 17.01
C THR A 363 -19.51 -8.26 16.60
N ALA A 364 -19.56 -9.46 17.15
CA ALA A 364 -18.81 -10.59 16.62
C ALA A 364 -19.13 -10.76 15.13
N TRP A 365 -18.09 -10.95 14.32
CA TRP A 365 -18.25 -11.21 12.90
C TRP A 365 -18.75 -12.65 12.70
N SER A 366 -19.78 -12.86 11.88
CA SER A 366 -20.44 -14.17 11.76
C SER A 366 -19.53 -15.29 11.26
N ASP A 367 -18.43 -14.95 10.59
CA ASP A 367 -17.50 -15.91 10.04
C ASP A 367 -16.27 -16.13 10.96
N THR A 368 -16.07 -15.35 12.03
CA THR A 368 -14.84 -15.47 12.86
C THR A 368 -14.63 -16.87 13.45
N GLY A 369 -13.37 -17.28 13.51
CA GLY A 369 -12.94 -18.51 14.15
C GLY A 369 -13.02 -18.41 15.67
N GLY A 370 -13.59 -19.42 16.30
CA GLY A 370 -13.76 -19.50 17.74
C GLY A 370 -13.85 -20.93 18.26
N GLY A 371 -13.88 -21.07 19.59
CA GLY A 371 -14.22 -22.31 20.26
C GLY A 371 -13.13 -22.94 21.14
N ILE A 372 -13.45 -24.09 21.73
CA ILE A 372 -12.59 -24.79 22.69
C ILE A 372 -11.86 -25.95 21.99
N SER A 373 -10.54 -26.00 22.16
CA SER A 373 -9.69 -27.04 21.56
C SER A 373 -10.05 -28.47 22.03
N ALA A 374 -9.98 -29.44 21.12
CA ALA A 374 -10.09 -30.86 21.40
C ALA A 374 -8.75 -31.52 21.80
N TYR A 375 -7.60 -30.86 21.54
CA TYR A 375 -6.26 -31.46 21.68
C TYR A 375 -5.31 -30.69 22.61
N THR A 376 -5.50 -29.38 22.77
CA THR A 376 -4.59 -28.49 23.49
C THR A 376 -5.12 -28.21 24.89
N ALA A 377 -4.38 -28.60 25.93
CA ALA A 377 -4.76 -28.32 27.32
C ALA A 377 -4.88 -26.80 27.60
N ALA A 378 -5.77 -26.43 28.53
CA ALA A 378 -5.98 -25.02 28.87
C ALA A 378 -4.69 -24.38 29.45
N PRO A 379 -4.25 -23.22 28.90
CA PRO A 379 -3.11 -22.51 29.46
C PRO A 379 -3.48 -21.86 30.80
N SER A 380 -2.52 -21.79 31.72
CA SER A 380 -2.75 -21.27 33.08
C SER A 380 -3.16 -19.79 33.16
N TYR A 381 -3.05 -19.03 32.07
CA TYR A 381 -3.53 -17.65 32.01
C TYR A 381 -5.04 -17.55 31.72
N GLN A 382 -5.66 -18.58 31.13
CA GLN A 382 -7.13 -18.69 31.00
C GLN A 382 -7.77 -19.23 32.29
N ALA A 383 -7.41 -18.60 33.41
CA ALA A 383 -7.84 -19.00 34.74
C ALA A 383 -9.05 -18.20 35.25
N ARG A 384 -9.76 -18.80 36.20
CA ARG A 384 -10.83 -18.15 36.96
C ARG A 384 -10.35 -16.82 37.56
N GLY A 385 -11.07 -15.73 37.25
CA GLY A 385 -10.74 -14.37 37.70
C GLY A 385 -10.60 -13.37 36.54
N VAL A 386 -10.39 -13.88 35.33
CA VAL A 386 -10.65 -13.15 34.08
C VAL A 386 -12.18 -12.97 33.94
N PRO A 387 -12.71 -11.78 33.61
CA PRO A 387 -14.14 -11.58 33.30
C PRO A 387 -14.61 -12.60 32.26
N GLY A 388 -15.86 -13.07 32.34
CA GLY A 388 -16.38 -14.14 31.48
C GLY A 388 -15.91 -15.57 31.83
N ILE A 389 -14.68 -15.76 32.32
CA ILE A 389 -14.16 -17.09 32.71
C ILE A 389 -14.63 -17.48 34.13
N THR A 390 -15.82 -18.06 34.22
CA THR A 390 -16.44 -18.48 35.50
C THR A 390 -15.80 -19.73 36.12
N SER A 391 -15.26 -20.62 35.28
CA SER A 391 -14.51 -21.82 35.63
C SER A 391 -13.33 -21.99 34.68
N THR A 392 -12.17 -22.42 35.19
CA THR A 392 -11.01 -22.73 34.33
C THR A 392 -11.39 -23.76 33.26
N PRO A 393 -11.21 -23.47 31.96
CA PRO A 393 -11.47 -24.43 30.88
C PRO A 393 -10.63 -25.71 31.02
N ALA A 394 -11.10 -26.82 30.46
CA ALA A 394 -10.32 -28.05 30.38
C ALA A 394 -9.26 -28.02 29.27
N ALA A 395 -9.54 -27.25 28.21
CA ALA A 395 -8.71 -27.11 27.01
C ALA A 395 -8.61 -25.63 26.58
N ARG A 396 -7.65 -25.31 25.71
CA ARG A 396 -7.39 -23.94 25.24
C ARG A 396 -8.63 -23.39 24.54
N SER A 397 -9.14 -22.27 25.04
CA SER A 397 -10.25 -21.54 24.44
C SER A 397 -9.72 -20.50 23.47
N VAL A 398 -10.14 -20.54 22.21
CA VAL A 398 -9.90 -19.55 21.16
C VAL A 398 -11.17 -18.69 21.07
N ALA A 399 -11.16 -17.38 20.77
CA ALA A 399 -10.03 -16.47 20.55
C ALA A 399 -9.34 -15.99 21.85
N ASP A 400 -8.30 -15.14 21.75
CA ASP A 400 -7.75 -14.39 22.90
C ASP A 400 -8.18 -12.92 22.91
N VAL A 401 -8.25 -12.31 21.72
CA VAL A 401 -8.60 -10.89 21.47
C VAL A 401 -9.23 -10.79 20.08
N ALA A 402 -9.84 -9.66 19.73
CA ALA A 402 -10.38 -9.42 18.39
C ALA A 402 -10.04 -8.03 17.81
N PHE A 403 -10.34 -7.86 16.53
CA PHE A 403 -10.33 -6.58 15.78
C PHE A 403 -11.33 -6.68 14.61
N ASN A 404 -11.55 -5.60 13.86
CA ASN A 404 -12.38 -5.63 12.65
C ASN A 404 -11.91 -6.69 11.66
N ALA A 405 -12.87 -7.42 11.10
CA ALA A 405 -12.65 -8.52 10.16
C ALA A 405 -13.78 -8.66 9.13
N ASP A 406 -14.92 -8.01 9.28
CA ASP A 406 -16.02 -8.18 8.34
C ASP A 406 -15.74 -7.43 7.02
N PRO A 407 -15.63 -8.10 5.85
CA PRO A 407 -15.38 -7.43 4.57
C PRO A 407 -16.49 -6.45 4.15
N SER A 408 -17.71 -6.59 4.70
CA SER A 408 -18.82 -5.65 4.48
C SER A 408 -18.69 -4.35 5.28
N THR A 409 -17.88 -4.36 6.34
CA THR A 409 -17.39 -3.17 7.07
C THR A 409 -15.86 -3.13 7.02
N GLY A 410 -15.32 -3.46 5.85
CA GLY A 410 -13.91 -3.79 5.66
C GLY A 410 -12.98 -2.59 5.63
N GLU A 411 -11.74 -2.88 5.30
CA GLU A 411 -10.66 -1.91 5.27
C GLU A 411 -10.01 -1.87 3.88
N TYR A 412 -9.55 -0.68 3.46
CA TYR A 412 -8.98 -0.53 2.13
C TYR A 412 -7.74 -1.42 1.95
N LEU A 413 -7.65 -2.05 0.78
CA LEU A 413 -6.52 -2.86 0.36
C LEU A 413 -6.12 -2.45 -1.07
N ALA A 414 -4.85 -2.13 -1.30
CA ALA A 414 -4.28 -1.93 -2.62
C ALA A 414 -3.75 -3.27 -3.16
N VAL A 415 -4.09 -3.62 -4.41
CA VAL A 415 -3.56 -4.81 -5.10
C VAL A 415 -3.24 -4.54 -6.58
N ILE A 416 -2.25 -5.25 -7.11
CA ILE A 416 -1.81 -5.23 -8.49
C ILE A 416 -1.75 -6.68 -8.99
N SER A 417 -2.57 -7.02 -9.99
CA SER A 417 -2.52 -8.36 -10.61
C SER A 417 -1.14 -8.65 -11.21
N ALA A 418 -0.71 -9.92 -11.18
CA ALA A 418 0.57 -10.34 -11.75
C ALA A 418 0.78 -9.83 -13.20
N GLY A 419 1.94 -9.22 -13.45
CA GLY A 419 2.28 -8.64 -14.75
C GLY A 419 1.62 -7.30 -15.08
N SER A 420 0.83 -6.72 -14.17
CA SER A 420 0.28 -5.37 -14.28
C SER A 420 1.12 -4.35 -13.49
N SER A 421 0.85 -3.06 -13.75
CA SER A 421 1.26 -1.92 -12.91
C SER A 421 0.07 -1.12 -12.39
N SER A 422 -1.15 -1.55 -12.69
CA SER A 422 -2.38 -0.85 -12.30
C SER A 422 -2.80 -1.24 -10.89
N VAL A 423 -2.79 -0.26 -9.97
CA VAL A 423 -3.31 -0.41 -8.62
C VAL A 423 -4.84 -0.51 -8.66
N ASN A 424 -5.39 -1.47 -7.93
CA ASN A 424 -6.83 -1.66 -7.74
C ASN A 424 -7.13 -1.67 -6.25
N TRP A 425 -8.34 -1.27 -5.89
CA TRP A 425 -8.75 -1.10 -4.51
C TRP A 425 -9.83 -2.12 -4.16
N LEU A 426 -9.71 -2.73 -2.99
CA LEU A 426 -10.62 -3.75 -2.47
C LEU A 426 -11.05 -3.39 -1.04
N SER A 427 -12.23 -3.86 -0.63
CA SER A 427 -12.66 -3.85 0.78
C SER A 427 -12.28 -5.20 1.38
N ALA A 428 -11.21 -5.23 2.16
CA ALA A 428 -10.68 -6.45 2.77
C ALA A 428 -11.24 -6.69 4.17
N GLY A 429 -11.15 -7.94 4.61
CA GLY A 429 -11.59 -8.48 5.88
C GLY A 429 -10.95 -9.85 6.09
N GLY A 430 -11.59 -10.70 6.90
CA GLY A 430 -10.97 -11.90 7.44
C GLY A 430 -10.28 -11.63 8.77
N THR A 431 -10.05 -12.68 9.56
CA THR A 431 -9.22 -12.60 10.76
C THR A 431 -7.74 -12.32 10.43
N SER A 432 -7.38 -12.49 9.16
CA SER A 432 -6.22 -11.87 8.51
C SER A 432 -6.13 -10.36 8.60
N LEU A 433 -7.24 -9.61 8.55
CA LEU A 433 -7.18 -8.15 8.69
C LEU A 433 -6.85 -7.75 10.14
N ALA A 434 -7.33 -8.54 11.10
CA ALA A 434 -7.20 -8.27 12.53
C ALA A 434 -5.80 -8.60 13.09
N THR A 435 -5.20 -9.70 12.62
CA THR A 435 -3.91 -10.24 13.10
C THR A 435 -2.71 -9.28 12.95
N PRO A 436 -2.42 -8.70 11.76
CA PRO A 436 -1.30 -7.79 11.54
C PRO A 436 -1.50 -6.46 12.27
N GLN A 437 -2.74 -6.03 12.51
CA GLN A 437 -3.04 -4.85 13.33
C GLN A 437 -2.71 -5.10 14.80
N TRP A 438 -3.09 -6.25 15.35
CA TRP A 438 -2.63 -6.65 16.68
C TRP A 438 -1.10 -6.85 16.75
N ALA A 439 -0.46 -7.34 15.68
CA ALA A 439 0.99 -7.43 15.60
C ALA A 439 1.65 -6.02 15.64
N GLY A 440 1.06 -5.06 14.93
CA GLY A 440 1.42 -3.64 14.98
C GLY A 440 1.26 -3.04 16.38
N LEU A 441 0.14 -3.30 17.07
CA LEU A 441 -0.06 -2.88 18.47
C LEU A 441 1.01 -3.42 19.42
N VAL A 442 1.36 -4.71 19.29
CA VAL A 442 2.42 -5.33 20.10
C VAL A 442 3.79 -4.74 19.76
N ALA A 443 4.07 -4.42 18.49
CA ALA A 443 5.29 -3.74 18.07
C ALA A 443 5.37 -2.30 18.63
N VAL A 444 4.29 -1.52 18.57
CA VAL A 444 4.24 -0.18 19.19
C VAL A 444 4.45 -0.25 20.70
N ALA A 445 3.80 -1.20 21.39
CA ALA A 445 4.03 -1.41 22.81
C ALA A 445 5.48 -1.78 23.13
N ASN A 446 6.11 -2.65 22.32
CA ASN A 446 7.53 -3.00 22.44
C ASN A 446 8.47 -1.80 22.22
N ALA A 447 8.17 -0.93 21.25
CA ALA A 447 8.92 0.30 21.01
C ALA A 447 8.85 1.25 22.21
N MET A 448 7.65 1.46 22.76
CA MET A 448 7.44 2.25 23.98
C MET A 448 8.16 1.65 25.19
N ARG A 449 8.22 0.32 25.31
CA ARG A 449 8.99 -0.39 26.35
C ARG A 449 10.48 -0.16 26.21
N ALA A 450 11.02 -0.24 24.99
CA ALA A 450 12.43 0.03 24.72
C ALA A 450 12.81 1.47 25.09
N GLN A 451 11.97 2.47 24.76
CA GLN A 451 12.16 3.86 25.21
C GLN A 451 12.12 4.00 26.75
N ALA A 452 11.25 3.23 27.42
CA ALA A 452 11.19 3.16 28.88
C ALA A 452 12.27 2.26 29.52
N ALA A 453 13.28 1.81 28.75
CA ALA A 453 14.34 0.89 29.17
C ALA A 453 13.84 -0.45 29.79
N LYS A 454 12.68 -0.94 29.33
CA LYS A 454 12.09 -2.22 29.75
C LYS A 454 12.39 -3.32 28.72
N SER A 455 12.34 -4.57 29.17
CA SER A 455 12.37 -5.73 28.26
C SER A 455 11.20 -5.70 27.28
N LEU A 456 11.39 -6.34 26.12
CA LEU A 456 10.30 -6.66 25.20
C LEU A 456 9.24 -7.55 25.89
N LEU A 457 8.04 -7.61 25.31
CA LEU A 457 6.89 -8.33 25.87
C LEU A 457 7.11 -9.85 25.92
N GLY A 458 7.68 -10.44 24.86
CA GLY A 458 7.61 -11.89 24.65
C GLY A 458 6.15 -12.33 24.44
N ALA A 459 5.69 -13.39 25.10
CA ALA A 459 4.29 -13.81 25.05
C ALA A 459 3.37 -12.80 25.77
N PRO A 460 2.48 -12.08 25.06
CA PRO A 460 1.71 -10.97 25.64
C PRO A 460 0.62 -11.43 26.63
N HIS A 461 0.21 -12.71 26.58
CA HIS A 461 -0.85 -13.30 27.41
C HIS A 461 -0.68 -13.04 28.91
N THR A 462 0.56 -13.03 29.41
CA THR A 462 0.87 -12.79 30.83
C THR A 462 0.39 -11.41 31.31
N ILE A 463 0.49 -10.39 30.45
CA ILE A 463 0.04 -9.04 30.76
C ILE A 463 -1.44 -8.89 30.41
N LEU A 464 -1.87 -9.36 29.23
CA LEU A 464 -3.26 -9.28 28.77
C LEU A 464 -4.23 -9.94 29.76
N TYR A 465 -4.03 -11.21 30.10
CA TYR A 465 -4.89 -11.91 31.06
C TYR A 465 -4.53 -11.59 32.51
N GLY A 466 -3.23 -11.60 32.84
CA GLY A 466 -2.77 -11.56 34.23
C GLY A 466 -2.75 -10.18 34.88
N GLN A 467 -2.70 -9.08 34.11
CA GLN A 467 -2.58 -7.70 34.63
C GLN A 467 -3.68 -6.76 34.11
N ILE A 468 -4.13 -6.93 32.87
CA ILE A 468 -5.18 -6.11 32.26
C ILE A 468 -6.55 -6.72 32.57
N ALA A 469 -6.86 -7.91 32.05
CA ALA A 469 -8.18 -8.52 32.19
C ALA A 469 -8.55 -8.87 33.64
N SER A 470 -7.59 -9.37 34.42
CA SER A 470 -7.76 -9.66 35.86
C SER A 470 -8.12 -8.45 36.73
N THR A 471 -7.96 -7.22 36.21
CA THR A 471 -8.20 -5.97 36.94
C THR A 471 -9.34 -5.20 36.27
N PRO A 472 -10.56 -5.16 36.85
CA PRO A 472 -11.76 -4.65 36.16
C PRO A 472 -11.63 -3.25 35.55
N GLY A 473 -10.94 -2.31 36.22
CA GLY A 473 -10.70 -0.97 35.69
C GLY A 473 -9.69 -0.91 34.55
N ASN A 474 -8.70 -1.81 34.53
CA ASN A 474 -7.78 -1.95 33.40
C ASN A 474 -8.52 -2.59 32.22
N TYR A 475 -9.28 -3.66 32.46
CA TYR A 475 -10.08 -4.33 31.43
C TYR A 475 -11.03 -3.34 30.73
N ALA A 476 -11.88 -2.64 31.49
CA ALA A 476 -12.85 -1.68 30.95
C ALA A 476 -12.24 -0.41 30.31
N SER A 477 -10.95 -0.13 30.54
CA SER A 477 -10.25 0.96 29.84
C SER A 477 -9.48 0.49 28.62
N ALA A 478 -9.03 -0.76 28.60
CA ALA A 478 -8.16 -1.34 27.58
C ALA A 478 -8.92 -2.08 26.47
N PHE A 479 -10.10 -2.61 26.76
CA PHE A 479 -10.94 -3.34 25.82
C PHE A 479 -12.31 -2.67 25.64
N ASP A 480 -12.85 -2.77 24.44
CA ASP A 480 -14.30 -2.69 24.20
C ASP A 480 -14.85 -4.12 24.18
N ASP A 481 -15.90 -4.36 24.96
CA ASP A 481 -16.44 -5.68 25.30
C ASP A 481 -17.57 -6.05 24.33
N VAL A 482 -17.34 -7.04 23.47
CA VAL A 482 -18.22 -7.32 22.33
C VAL A 482 -19.34 -8.27 22.75
N VAL A 483 -20.41 -7.71 23.31
CA VAL A 483 -21.48 -8.51 23.94
C VAL A 483 -22.63 -8.94 23.01
N LYS A 484 -22.40 -8.97 21.68
CA LYS A 484 -23.42 -9.25 20.66
C LYS A 484 -22.83 -9.90 19.41
N GLY A 485 -23.63 -10.72 18.74
CA GLY A 485 -23.21 -11.54 17.59
C GLY A 485 -22.86 -12.97 18.02
N ALA A 486 -22.51 -13.81 17.05
CA ALA A 486 -22.11 -15.20 17.24
C ALA A 486 -21.33 -15.66 16.00
N ASP A 487 -20.49 -16.68 16.12
CA ASP A 487 -19.88 -17.35 14.97
C ASP A 487 -20.86 -18.38 14.36
N GLY A 488 -21.24 -18.12 13.11
CA GLY A 488 -22.11 -18.96 12.31
C GLY A 488 -23.53 -19.12 12.87
N ALA A 489 -23.99 -20.37 12.91
CA ALA A 489 -25.34 -20.73 13.36
C ALA A 489 -25.36 -21.28 14.79
N CYS A 490 -24.26 -21.17 15.54
CA CYS A 490 -24.15 -21.74 16.88
C CYS A 490 -25.06 -21.02 17.88
N SER A 491 -26.02 -21.74 18.46
CA SER A 491 -26.93 -21.20 19.49
C SER A 491 -26.28 -20.94 20.85
N THR A 492 -25.05 -21.40 21.07
CA THR A 492 -24.30 -21.31 22.34
C THR A 492 -23.01 -20.51 22.26
N CYS A 493 -22.56 -20.16 21.06
CA CYS A 493 -21.32 -19.44 20.77
C CYS A 493 -21.64 -17.96 20.51
N GLY A 494 -22.48 -17.40 21.39
CA GLY A 494 -22.83 -15.99 21.37
C GLY A 494 -21.81 -15.18 22.13
N ALA A 495 -21.41 -14.05 21.55
CA ALA A 495 -20.54 -13.09 22.23
C ALA A 495 -21.25 -12.52 23.48
N ARG A 496 -20.52 -12.34 24.58
CA ARG A 496 -21.10 -12.11 25.93
C ARG A 496 -20.18 -11.23 26.78
N THR A 497 -20.69 -10.71 27.90
CA THR A 497 -19.90 -9.84 28.81
C THR A 497 -18.64 -10.53 29.34
N GLY A 498 -17.49 -9.91 29.07
CA GLY A 498 -16.17 -10.42 29.42
C GLY A 498 -15.67 -11.43 28.40
N TYR A 499 -14.79 -12.34 28.82
CA TYR A 499 -14.22 -13.34 27.91
C TYR A 499 -15.27 -14.26 27.29
N ASP A 500 -15.23 -14.35 25.97
CA ASP A 500 -15.98 -15.31 25.17
C ASP A 500 -15.14 -16.00 24.10
N GLU A 501 -15.67 -17.10 23.59
CA GLU A 501 -15.02 -17.98 22.63
C GLU A 501 -14.97 -17.38 21.19
N VAL A 502 -15.54 -16.19 20.96
CA VAL A 502 -15.75 -15.63 19.62
C VAL A 502 -14.83 -14.43 19.37
N THR A 503 -14.75 -13.54 20.35
CA THR A 503 -13.98 -12.29 20.34
C THR A 503 -12.91 -12.24 21.44
N GLY A 504 -12.83 -13.27 22.28
CA GLY A 504 -11.84 -13.38 23.33
C GLY A 504 -12.09 -12.35 24.42
N LEU A 505 -11.07 -11.55 24.74
CA LEU A 505 -11.17 -10.43 25.68
C LEU A 505 -11.88 -9.19 25.09
N GLY A 506 -12.29 -9.21 23.82
CA GLY A 506 -12.81 -8.07 23.08
C GLY A 506 -11.73 -7.36 22.25
N THR A 507 -12.03 -6.13 21.82
CA THR A 507 -11.18 -5.36 20.89
C THR A 507 -10.43 -4.22 21.59
N PRO A 508 -9.25 -3.77 21.11
CA PRO A 508 -8.38 -2.89 21.88
C PRO A 508 -8.77 -1.41 21.80
N ASN A 509 -8.92 -0.78 22.96
CA ASN A 509 -8.88 0.68 23.10
C ASN A 509 -7.41 1.14 23.09
N GLY A 510 -6.91 1.42 21.90
CA GLY A 510 -5.50 1.54 21.52
C GLY A 510 -4.62 2.31 22.50
N SER A 511 -4.94 3.57 22.80
CA SER A 511 -4.11 4.39 23.71
C SER A 511 -4.00 3.81 25.13
N SER A 512 -5.09 3.27 25.69
CA SER A 512 -5.09 2.60 26.99
C SER A 512 -4.34 1.27 26.93
N MET A 513 -4.61 0.46 25.90
CA MET A 513 -3.97 -0.83 25.66
C MET A 513 -2.45 -0.69 25.54
N LEU A 514 -1.98 0.23 24.70
CA LEU A 514 -0.56 0.55 24.54
C LEU A 514 0.06 1.05 25.84
N SER A 515 -0.64 1.89 26.61
CA SER A 515 -0.14 2.38 27.89
C SER A 515 0.03 1.25 28.92
N LEU A 516 -0.92 0.31 28.98
CA LEU A 516 -0.88 -0.83 29.91
C LEU A 516 0.14 -1.90 29.48
N LEU A 517 0.17 -2.29 28.20
CA LEU A 517 1.17 -3.24 27.67
C LEU A 517 2.60 -2.72 27.84
N SER A 518 2.82 -1.43 27.60
CA SER A 518 4.14 -0.82 27.79
C SER A 518 4.44 -0.46 29.26
N GLY A 519 3.42 -0.22 30.07
CA GLY A 519 3.51 0.45 31.36
C GLY A 519 4.14 1.85 31.24
N ALA A 520 3.90 2.54 30.13
CA ALA A 520 4.41 3.88 29.83
C ALA A 520 3.28 4.80 29.37
N THR A 521 3.42 6.10 29.56
CA THR A 521 2.43 7.09 29.12
C THR A 521 2.51 7.34 27.62
N ILE A 522 1.35 7.45 26.96
CA ILE A 522 1.21 7.98 25.60
C ILE A 522 1.75 9.42 25.59
N ALA A 523 2.81 9.69 24.81
CA ALA A 523 3.23 11.06 24.58
C ALA A 523 2.25 11.74 23.61
N PRO A 524 1.96 13.05 23.78
CA PRO A 524 1.03 13.75 22.89
C PRO A 524 1.63 13.90 21.49
N MET A 525 0.79 13.68 20.47
CA MET A 525 1.12 13.96 19.08
C MET A 525 0.73 15.39 18.72
N PRO A 526 1.49 16.10 17.85
CA PRO A 526 1.04 17.38 17.33
C PRO A 526 -0.22 17.20 16.47
N PRO A 527 -1.07 18.24 16.35
CA PRO A 527 -2.17 18.24 15.40
C PRO A 527 -1.72 17.90 13.99
N SER A 528 -2.54 17.15 13.25
CA SER A 528 -2.40 17.01 11.80
C SER A 528 -3.13 18.17 11.13
N VAL A 529 -2.53 18.76 10.09
CA VAL A 529 -3.11 19.86 9.31
C VAL A 529 -2.88 19.58 7.83
N ALA A 530 -3.96 19.60 7.05
CA ALA A 530 -3.90 19.39 5.60
C ALA A 530 -3.17 20.53 4.88
N SER A 531 -2.50 20.19 3.79
CA SER A 531 -2.15 21.15 2.73
C SER A 531 -3.18 21.06 1.60
N ALA A 532 -3.50 22.17 0.93
CA ALA A 532 -4.52 22.18 -0.12
C ALA A 532 -4.32 23.30 -1.14
N THR A 533 -4.91 23.17 -2.33
CA THR A 533 -5.03 24.27 -3.30
C THR A 533 -6.46 24.81 -3.27
N ILE A 534 -6.60 26.12 -3.08
CA ILE A 534 -7.90 26.81 -3.03
C ILE A 534 -7.99 27.79 -4.20
N ASN A 535 -8.97 27.61 -5.07
CA ASN A 535 -9.20 28.50 -6.22
C ASN A 535 -10.26 29.56 -5.89
N GLY A 536 -10.05 30.80 -6.33
CA GLY A 536 -10.97 31.92 -6.16
C GLY A 536 -10.91 32.94 -7.28
N GLN A 537 -11.77 33.95 -7.23
CA GLN A 537 -11.88 35.02 -8.22
C GLN A 537 -11.66 36.39 -7.58
N VAL A 538 -11.04 37.33 -8.30
CA VAL A 538 -10.84 38.71 -7.81
C VAL A 538 -12.17 39.33 -7.36
N GLY A 539 -12.17 39.93 -6.17
CA GLY A 539 -13.30 40.67 -5.62
C GLY A 539 -14.51 39.84 -5.17
N VAL A 540 -14.54 38.54 -5.45
CA VAL A 540 -15.57 37.61 -4.94
C VAL A 540 -15.12 37.10 -3.58
N ALA A 541 -15.94 37.27 -2.53
CA ALA A 541 -15.58 36.83 -1.19
C ALA A 541 -15.26 35.32 -1.15
N LEU A 542 -14.06 34.98 -0.70
CA LEU A 542 -13.58 33.61 -0.57
C LEU A 542 -13.77 33.14 0.88
N SER A 543 -14.25 31.91 1.06
CA SER A 543 -14.22 31.23 2.34
C SER A 543 -14.02 29.73 2.16
N PHE A 544 -13.25 29.13 3.07
CA PHE A 544 -12.99 27.68 3.14
C PHE A 544 -12.67 27.29 4.59
N THR A 545 -12.80 26.02 4.93
CA THR A 545 -12.46 25.51 6.26
C THR A 545 -11.14 24.76 6.21
N VAL A 546 -10.26 25.00 7.18
CA VAL A 546 -9.00 24.25 7.34
C VAL A 546 -9.33 22.83 7.81
N SER A 547 -8.84 21.83 7.09
CA SER A 547 -8.83 20.45 7.58
C SER A 547 -7.67 20.27 8.57
N ALA A 548 -8.01 20.03 9.83
CA ALA A 548 -7.05 19.72 10.89
C ALA A 548 -7.67 18.74 11.90
N SER A 549 -6.84 17.84 12.45
CA SER A 549 -7.26 16.77 13.36
C SER A 549 -6.36 16.72 14.60
N ALA A 550 -6.98 16.63 15.78
CA ALA A 550 -6.33 16.49 17.07
C ALA A 550 -7.33 15.90 18.10
N PRO A 551 -6.86 15.24 19.17
CA PRO A 551 -7.73 14.69 20.22
C PRO A 551 -8.34 15.78 21.13
N ASP A 552 -7.75 16.98 21.16
CA ASP A 552 -8.12 18.09 22.04
C ASP A 552 -8.41 19.37 21.21
N PRO A 553 -9.18 20.36 21.73
CA PRO A 553 -9.62 21.51 20.94
C PRO A 553 -8.49 22.35 20.36
N LEU A 554 -8.67 22.82 19.13
CA LEU A 554 -7.66 23.55 18.35
C LEU A 554 -7.82 25.07 18.42
N THR A 555 -6.70 25.77 18.24
CA THR A 555 -6.61 27.21 17.96
C THR A 555 -5.82 27.42 16.69
N TYR A 556 -6.17 28.41 15.87
CA TYR A 556 -5.60 28.59 14.54
C TYR A 556 -4.92 29.94 14.36
N SER A 557 -3.86 29.97 13.55
CA SER A 557 -3.23 31.20 13.06
C SER A 557 -2.78 31.03 11.60
N LEU A 558 -2.64 32.16 10.90
CA LEU A 558 -2.13 32.22 9.53
C LEU A 558 -0.77 32.91 9.49
N SER A 559 0.12 32.42 8.63
CA SER A 559 1.35 33.09 8.20
C SER A 559 1.39 33.13 6.66
N GLY A 560 1.99 34.17 6.07
CA GLY A 560 1.96 34.40 4.62
C GLY A 560 0.59 34.82 4.05
N ALA A 561 -0.43 35.01 4.89
CA ALA A 561 -1.76 35.44 4.46
C ALA A 561 -1.75 36.87 3.87
N PRO A 562 -2.46 37.11 2.75
CA PRO A 562 -2.61 38.45 2.17
C PRO A 562 -3.51 39.35 3.03
N SER A 563 -3.40 40.66 2.80
CA SER A 563 -4.17 41.67 3.54
C SER A 563 -5.69 41.43 3.42
N GLY A 564 -6.36 41.43 4.56
CA GLY A 564 -7.80 41.18 4.66
C GLY A 564 -8.22 39.70 4.69
N MET A 565 -7.28 38.75 4.60
CA MET A 565 -7.54 37.34 4.90
C MET A 565 -7.42 37.09 6.41
N ALA A 566 -8.38 36.38 6.99
CA ALA A 566 -8.42 36.04 8.41
C ALA A 566 -8.95 34.63 8.65
N ILE A 567 -8.59 34.02 9.78
CA ILE A 567 -9.09 32.72 10.23
C ILE A 567 -9.89 32.88 11.53
N ALA A 568 -11.05 32.21 11.60
CA ALA A 568 -11.87 32.13 12.80
C ALA A 568 -11.37 31.02 13.75
N SER A 569 -11.81 31.05 15.01
CA SER A 569 -11.54 29.97 15.98
C SER A 569 -12.09 28.60 15.56
N THR A 570 -13.09 28.59 14.67
CA THR A 570 -13.67 27.39 14.04
C THR A 570 -12.84 26.83 12.88
N GLY A 571 -11.66 27.39 12.59
CA GLY A 571 -10.83 26.98 11.45
C GLY A 571 -11.32 27.50 10.09
N VAL A 572 -12.39 28.28 10.05
CA VAL A 572 -12.91 28.89 8.82
C VAL A 572 -12.04 30.09 8.42
N VAL A 573 -11.41 30.01 7.25
CA VAL A 573 -10.73 31.13 6.60
C VAL A 573 -11.75 31.96 5.82
N THR A 574 -11.60 33.27 5.87
CA THR A 574 -12.40 34.23 5.09
C THR A 574 -11.49 35.28 4.47
N TRP A 575 -11.80 35.70 3.25
CA TRP A 575 -11.15 36.82 2.58
C TRP A 575 -12.20 37.58 1.75
N SER A 576 -12.62 38.74 2.26
CA SER A 576 -13.80 39.46 1.73
C SER A 576 -13.57 40.15 0.38
N LYS A 577 -12.31 40.44 0.02
CA LYS A 577 -11.92 41.05 -1.26
C LYS A 577 -10.61 40.44 -1.78
N PRO A 578 -10.64 39.23 -2.37
CA PRO A 578 -9.46 38.61 -2.94
C PRO A 578 -8.84 39.44 -4.07
N VAL A 579 -7.51 39.44 -4.11
CA VAL A 579 -6.70 40.12 -5.13
C VAL A 579 -6.01 39.07 -5.99
N ALA A 580 -5.78 39.35 -7.28
CA ALA A 580 -5.20 38.39 -8.21
C ALA A 580 -3.78 37.97 -7.78
N GLY A 581 -3.51 36.67 -7.84
CA GLY A 581 -2.20 36.11 -7.51
C GLY A 581 -2.29 34.70 -6.93
N THR A 582 -1.12 34.10 -6.73
CA THR A 582 -0.97 32.83 -6.00
C THR A 582 -0.31 33.12 -4.66
N TYR A 583 -0.96 32.73 -3.57
CA TYR A 583 -0.53 32.97 -2.20
C TYR A 583 -0.24 31.64 -1.50
N SER A 584 0.98 31.48 -0.98
CA SER A 584 1.33 30.36 -0.11
C SER A 584 1.03 30.76 1.34
N VAL A 585 -0.10 30.27 1.87
CA VAL A 585 -0.59 30.59 3.21
C VAL A 585 -0.36 29.41 4.13
N VAL A 586 0.53 29.56 5.12
CA VAL A 586 0.78 28.53 6.12
C VAL A 586 -0.24 28.67 7.23
N VAL A 587 -1.06 27.65 7.43
CA VAL A 587 -1.95 27.53 8.58
C VAL A 587 -1.21 26.80 9.69
N THR A 588 -1.21 27.35 10.90
CA THR A 588 -0.80 26.64 12.11
C THR A 588 -2.02 26.31 12.93
N ALA A 589 -2.22 25.03 13.27
CA ALA A 589 -3.21 24.59 14.26
C ALA A 589 -2.50 24.17 15.54
N LYS A 590 -2.86 24.78 16.66
CA LYS A 590 -2.27 24.53 17.98
C LYS A 590 -3.30 23.88 18.90
N ASP A 591 -2.93 22.73 19.46
CA ASP A 591 -3.65 22.05 20.51
C ASP A 591 -3.68 22.92 21.78
N SER A 592 -4.88 23.20 22.28
CA SER A 592 -5.10 24.09 23.43
C SER A 592 -4.65 23.51 24.78
N LYS A 593 -4.46 22.19 24.89
CA LYS A 593 -4.14 21.47 26.13
C LYS A 593 -2.70 20.97 26.16
N THR A 594 -2.21 20.40 25.05
CA THR A 594 -0.82 19.93 24.94
C THR A 594 0.13 21.05 24.54
N GLY A 595 -0.38 22.12 23.90
CA GLY A 595 0.40 23.23 23.40
C GLY A 595 1.20 22.92 22.13
N LEU A 596 1.15 21.68 21.63
CA LEU A 596 1.79 21.28 20.38
C LEU A 596 1.10 21.93 19.18
N SER A 597 1.82 22.07 18.07
CA SER A 597 1.31 22.72 16.86
C SER A 597 1.65 21.92 15.61
N GLY A 598 0.67 21.74 14.74
CA GLY A 598 0.81 21.24 13.38
C GLY A 598 0.71 22.36 12.35
N GLN A 599 1.23 22.12 11.15
CA GLN A 599 1.20 23.08 10.05
C GLN A 599 0.80 22.43 8.73
N GLY A 600 0.10 23.19 7.89
CA GLY A 600 -0.27 22.82 6.53
C GLY A 600 -0.26 24.06 5.62
N THR A 601 0.11 23.86 4.36
CA THR A 601 0.29 24.96 3.39
C THR A 601 -0.87 25.00 2.41
N TYR A 602 -1.54 26.15 2.35
CA TYR A 602 -2.67 26.40 1.46
C TYR A 602 -2.21 27.29 0.30
N GLN A 603 -2.17 26.72 -0.90
CA GLN A 603 -1.90 27.46 -2.14
C GLN A 603 -3.21 28.10 -2.63
N VAL A 604 -3.42 29.37 -2.30
CA VAL A 604 -4.61 30.12 -2.68
C VAL A 604 -4.37 30.80 -4.02
N VAL A 605 -5.03 30.34 -5.08
CA VAL A 605 -4.94 30.87 -6.44
C VAL A 605 -6.16 31.73 -6.73
N ILE A 606 -5.96 33.04 -6.87
CA ILE A 606 -7.00 33.98 -7.26
C ILE A 606 -6.78 34.36 -8.73
N SER A 607 -7.62 33.86 -9.62
CA SER A 607 -7.62 34.30 -11.01
C SER A 607 -8.26 35.68 -11.15
N ALA A 608 -7.79 36.44 -12.13
CA ALA A 608 -8.44 37.70 -12.52
C ALA A 608 -9.92 37.43 -12.85
N ALA A 609 -10.81 38.30 -12.36
CA ALA A 609 -12.22 38.21 -12.70
C ALA A 609 -12.38 38.29 -14.23
N VAL A 610 -13.03 37.28 -14.82
CA VAL A 610 -13.41 37.31 -16.22
C VAL A 610 -14.31 38.52 -16.42
N GLN A 611 -13.83 39.54 -17.12
CA GLN A 611 -14.67 40.67 -17.47
C GLN A 611 -15.73 40.19 -18.45
N THR A 612 -16.93 39.96 -17.93
CA THR A 612 -18.12 39.87 -18.77
C THR A 612 -18.31 41.25 -19.39
N PRO A 613 -18.29 41.41 -20.72
CA PRO A 613 -18.54 42.71 -21.33
C PRO A 613 -19.91 43.20 -20.88
N THR A 614 -19.99 44.44 -20.39
CA THR A 614 -21.27 45.05 -20.02
C THR A 614 -22.14 45.17 -21.27
N GLN A 615 -23.15 44.31 -21.36
CA GLN A 615 -24.08 44.28 -22.47
C GLN A 615 -24.88 45.59 -22.51
N ALA A 616 -24.59 46.43 -23.50
CA ALA A 616 -25.47 47.52 -23.90
C ALA A 616 -26.83 46.93 -24.38
N PRO A 617 -27.93 47.71 -24.39
CA PRO A 617 -29.28 47.18 -24.52
C PRO A 617 -29.46 46.22 -25.70
N VAL A 618 -30.00 45.03 -25.42
CA VAL A 618 -30.23 43.99 -26.43
C VAL A 618 -31.28 44.48 -27.42
N THR A 619 -30.81 44.95 -28.57
CA THR A 619 -31.63 44.95 -29.79
C THR A 619 -31.49 43.56 -30.39
N THR A 620 -32.59 42.79 -30.36
CA THR A 620 -32.65 41.45 -30.95
C THR A 620 -32.54 41.55 -32.47
N SER A 621 -31.31 41.49 -32.98
CA SER A 621 -31.04 41.34 -34.41
C SER A 621 -31.33 39.88 -34.82
N PRO A 622 -32.17 39.62 -35.84
CA PRO A 622 -32.54 38.27 -36.25
C PRO A 622 -31.50 37.57 -37.14
N PHE A 623 -30.30 38.14 -37.31
CA PHE A 623 -29.28 37.65 -38.23
C PHE A 623 -28.18 36.85 -37.49
N PRO A 624 -27.79 35.66 -37.99
CA PRO A 624 -26.78 34.82 -37.34
C PRO A 624 -25.38 35.40 -37.47
N ILE A 625 -24.57 35.24 -36.43
CA ILE A 625 -23.13 35.59 -36.47
C ILE A 625 -22.37 34.63 -37.41
N PRO A 626 -21.26 35.08 -38.05
CA PRO A 626 -20.35 34.18 -38.74
C PRO A 626 -19.84 33.07 -37.81
N ILE A 627 -19.65 31.85 -38.32
CA ILE A 627 -19.04 30.74 -37.60
C ILE A 627 -17.69 30.43 -38.25
N VAL A 628 -16.61 30.53 -37.48
CA VAL A 628 -15.25 30.19 -37.94
C VAL A 628 -14.88 28.83 -37.35
N ILE A 629 -14.65 27.84 -38.22
CA ILE A 629 -14.25 26.50 -37.80
C ILE A 629 -12.73 26.47 -37.71
N GLY A 630 -12.20 26.23 -36.51
CA GLY A 630 -10.77 26.11 -36.23
C GLY A 630 -10.21 24.72 -36.60
N ASN A 631 -9.00 24.68 -37.16
CA ASN A 631 -8.34 23.43 -37.59
C ASN A 631 -6.88 23.36 -37.10
N ILE A 632 -6.33 22.14 -37.04
CA ILE A 632 -4.90 21.90 -36.85
C ILE A 632 -4.21 21.91 -38.22
N ILE A 633 -3.13 22.67 -38.36
CA ILE A 633 -2.35 22.81 -39.59
C ILE A 633 -0.89 22.45 -39.33
N SER A 634 -0.33 21.53 -40.12
CA SER A 634 1.08 21.15 -40.07
C SER A 634 1.90 21.86 -41.16
N GLY A 635 3.16 22.20 -40.86
CA GLY A 635 4.12 22.76 -41.81
C GLY A 635 5.58 22.43 -41.47
N GLU A 636 6.51 22.91 -42.29
CA GLU A 636 7.95 22.72 -42.10
C GLU A 636 8.68 24.07 -42.08
N ALA A 637 9.69 24.21 -41.22
CA ALA A 637 10.42 25.45 -41.03
C ALA A 637 11.20 25.84 -42.31
N GLY A 638 11.10 27.10 -42.70
CA GLY A 638 11.71 27.64 -43.92
C GLY A 638 10.92 27.40 -45.21
N SER A 639 9.98 26.45 -45.24
CA SER A 639 9.12 26.15 -46.39
C SER A 639 7.83 26.98 -46.32
N PRO A 640 7.45 27.76 -47.35
CA PRO A 640 6.26 28.62 -47.29
C PRO A 640 4.98 27.83 -46.99
N LEU A 641 4.25 28.24 -45.94
CA LEU A 641 2.98 27.63 -45.51
C LEU A 641 1.80 28.54 -45.91
N SER A 642 0.75 27.95 -46.50
CA SER A 642 -0.48 28.67 -46.85
C SER A 642 -1.70 27.76 -46.74
N PHE A 643 -2.79 28.25 -46.15
CA PHE A 643 -4.03 27.49 -45.98
C PHE A 643 -5.26 28.41 -45.96
N GLY A 644 -6.40 27.89 -46.43
CA GLY A 644 -7.69 28.59 -46.36
C GLY A 644 -8.35 28.41 -44.99
N THR A 645 -9.02 29.45 -44.51
CA THR A 645 -9.90 29.37 -43.34
C THR A 645 -11.30 28.93 -43.74
N THR A 646 -11.99 28.21 -42.84
CA THR A 646 -13.37 27.75 -43.07
C THR A 646 -14.34 28.61 -42.28
N VAL A 647 -15.17 29.38 -42.98
CA VAL A 647 -16.18 30.27 -42.38
C VAL A 647 -17.54 30.03 -43.00
N ILE A 648 -18.56 29.91 -42.15
CA ILE A 648 -19.97 29.85 -42.53
C ILE A 648 -20.59 31.21 -42.16
N ALA A 649 -21.02 31.97 -43.16
CA ALA A 649 -21.67 33.27 -43.02
C ALA A 649 -22.73 33.44 -44.11
N MET A 650 -23.73 34.30 -43.88
CA MET A 650 -24.76 34.61 -44.88
C MET A 650 -24.33 35.73 -45.83
N ASP A 651 -23.58 36.72 -45.33
CA ASP A 651 -23.03 37.82 -46.10
C ASP A 651 -21.49 37.74 -46.23
N ALA A 652 -20.91 38.62 -47.04
CA ALA A 652 -19.46 38.69 -47.22
C ALA A 652 -18.76 39.16 -45.93
N VAL A 653 -17.72 38.43 -45.50
CA VAL A 653 -16.93 38.73 -44.29
C VAL A 653 -15.60 39.43 -44.62
N SER A 654 -15.07 40.18 -43.66
CA SER A 654 -13.67 40.61 -43.59
C SER A 654 -12.93 39.81 -42.53
N TYR A 655 -11.65 39.54 -42.78
CA TYR A 655 -10.82 38.66 -41.96
C TYR A 655 -9.77 39.45 -41.18
N SER A 656 -9.55 39.08 -39.92
CA SER A 656 -8.39 39.49 -39.14
C SER A 656 -7.77 38.31 -38.40
N LEU A 657 -6.47 38.41 -38.12
CA LEU A 657 -5.69 37.36 -37.48
C LEU A 657 -5.03 37.93 -36.22
N SER A 658 -5.15 37.23 -35.09
CA SER A 658 -4.46 37.55 -33.84
C SER A 658 -3.67 36.34 -33.31
N GLY A 659 -2.70 36.58 -32.42
CA GLY A 659 -1.76 35.54 -31.96
C GLY A 659 -0.73 35.08 -33.01
N ALA A 660 -0.74 35.66 -34.21
CA ALA A 660 0.11 35.25 -35.32
C ALA A 660 1.61 35.54 -35.08
N PRO A 661 2.52 34.61 -35.42
CA PRO A 661 3.96 34.85 -35.39
C PRO A 661 4.40 35.83 -36.48
N ALA A 662 5.59 36.41 -36.31
CA ALA A 662 6.13 37.40 -37.23
C ALA A 662 6.22 36.88 -38.67
N GLY A 663 5.65 37.64 -39.61
CA GLY A 663 5.61 37.29 -41.04
C GLY A 663 4.45 36.40 -41.46
N MET A 664 3.57 35.97 -40.55
CA MET A 664 2.28 35.36 -40.88
C MET A 664 1.21 36.45 -41.09
N SER A 665 0.35 36.27 -42.09
CA SER A 665 -0.73 37.22 -42.43
C SER A 665 -1.96 36.49 -43.00
N ILE A 666 -3.11 37.15 -43.02
CA ILE A 666 -4.34 36.66 -43.65
C ILE A 666 -4.78 37.58 -44.80
N SER A 667 -5.21 37.01 -45.92
CA SER A 667 -5.76 37.77 -47.04
C SER A 667 -7.19 38.23 -46.79
N SER A 668 -7.68 39.18 -47.61
CA SER A 668 -9.11 39.54 -47.66
C SER A 668 -10.03 38.39 -48.10
N THR A 669 -9.47 37.31 -48.65
CA THR A 669 -10.19 36.08 -49.02
C THR A 669 -10.08 34.97 -47.97
N GLY A 670 -9.54 35.25 -46.78
CA GLY A 670 -9.45 34.29 -45.68
C GLY A 670 -8.34 33.25 -45.82
N VAL A 671 -7.31 33.50 -46.64
CA VAL A 671 -6.14 32.61 -46.79
C VAL A 671 -5.03 33.10 -45.86
N VAL A 672 -4.66 32.27 -44.88
CA VAL A 672 -3.49 32.52 -44.02
C VAL A 672 -2.23 32.10 -44.76
N SER A 673 -1.19 32.92 -44.75
CA SER A 673 0.09 32.64 -45.39
C SER A 673 1.27 33.09 -44.53
N TRP A 674 2.31 32.25 -44.49
CA TRP A 674 3.55 32.49 -43.76
C TRP A 674 4.74 32.07 -44.62
N SER A 675 5.52 33.05 -45.09
CA SER A 675 6.55 32.84 -46.13
C SER A 675 7.82 32.14 -45.64
N LYS A 676 8.11 32.21 -44.34
CA LYS A 676 9.22 31.50 -43.68
C LYS A 676 8.78 31.03 -42.29
N PRO A 677 8.07 29.90 -42.19
CA PRO A 677 7.69 29.32 -40.91
C PRO A 677 8.93 29.03 -40.05
N VAL A 678 8.79 29.20 -38.74
CA VAL A 678 9.82 28.86 -37.75
C VAL A 678 9.32 27.66 -36.96
N ALA A 679 10.20 26.74 -36.59
CA ALA A 679 9.81 25.54 -35.85
C ALA A 679 9.19 25.89 -34.49
N GLY A 680 8.04 25.27 -34.19
CA GLY A 680 7.26 25.54 -32.98
C GLY A 680 5.77 25.28 -33.17
N THR A 681 5.02 25.37 -32.07
CA THR A 681 3.56 25.29 -32.05
C THR A 681 2.98 26.66 -31.75
N TYR A 682 2.07 27.13 -32.62
CA TYR A 682 1.46 28.45 -32.55
C TYR A 682 -0.05 28.33 -32.48
N SER A 683 -0.66 28.98 -31.48
CA SER A 683 -2.12 29.13 -31.40
C SER A 683 -2.49 30.49 -31.97
N ILE A 684 -3.13 30.51 -33.13
CA ILE A 684 -3.56 31.74 -33.81
C ILE A 684 -5.10 31.78 -33.85
N MET A 685 -5.67 32.97 -33.75
CA MET A 685 -7.12 33.16 -33.74
C MET A 685 -7.54 33.92 -34.99
N VAL A 686 -8.42 33.31 -35.77
CA VAL A 686 -9.05 33.92 -36.96
C VAL A 686 -10.38 34.50 -36.53
N THR A 687 -10.55 35.80 -36.73
CA THR A 687 -11.82 36.51 -36.56
C THR A 687 -12.39 36.81 -37.94
N ALA A 688 -13.62 36.38 -38.20
CA ALA A 688 -14.36 36.72 -39.41
C ALA A 688 -15.52 37.65 -39.06
N LYS A 689 -15.46 38.88 -39.56
CA LYS A 689 -16.44 39.94 -39.31
C LYS A 689 -17.35 40.10 -40.51
N ASP A 690 -18.64 39.94 -40.31
CA ASP A 690 -19.66 40.23 -41.31
C ASP A 690 -19.61 41.72 -41.71
N ASN A 691 -19.49 42.00 -43.01
CA ASN A 691 -19.31 43.38 -43.50
C ASN A 691 -20.61 44.19 -43.52
N VAL A 692 -21.77 43.54 -43.38
CA VAL A 692 -23.09 44.18 -43.44
C VAL A 692 -23.63 44.41 -42.03
N THR A 693 -23.60 43.39 -41.18
CA THR A 693 -24.10 43.45 -39.79
C THR A 693 -23.05 43.92 -38.79
N GLY A 694 -21.76 43.81 -39.14
CA GLY A 694 -20.64 44.15 -38.26
C GLY A 694 -20.38 43.14 -37.14
N LEU A 695 -21.09 42.00 -37.12
CA LEU A 695 -20.94 40.94 -36.14
C LEU A 695 -19.75 40.03 -36.49
N SER A 696 -19.05 39.53 -35.48
CA SER A 696 -17.85 38.70 -35.68
C SER A 696 -18.01 37.30 -35.07
N GLY A 697 -17.50 36.30 -35.78
CA GLY A 697 -17.20 34.96 -35.25
C GLY A 697 -15.69 34.74 -35.12
N GLU A 698 -15.28 33.85 -34.22
CA GLU A 698 -13.86 33.54 -33.97
C GLU A 698 -13.61 32.04 -33.93
N GLY A 699 -12.44 31.62 -34.42
CA GLY A 699 -12.01 30.23 -34.46
C GLY A 699 -10.51 30.10 -34.23
N LEU A 700 -10.12 29.17 -33.36
CA LEU A 700 -8.72 28.92 -32.99
C LEU A 700 -8.08 27.91 -33.94
N TYR A 701 -6.93 28.26 -34.52
CA TYR A 701 -6.12 27.38 -35.35
C TYR A 701 -4.81 27.05 -34.62
N ALA A 702 -4.47 25.77 -34.56
CA ALA A 702 -3.18 25.32 -34.03
C ALA A 702 -2.25 25.03 -35.21
N VAL A 703 -1.17 25.82 -35.36
CA VAL A 703 -0.18 25.65 -36.42
C VAL A 703 1.07 25.02 -35.83
N ILE A 704 1.42 23.82 -36.28
CA ILE A 704 2.57 23.04 -35.82
C ILE A 704 3.61 23.01 -36.93
N VAL A 705 4.78 23.61 -36.70
CA VAL A 705 5.87 23.70 -37.67
C VAL A 705 7.04 22.84 -37.20
N ALA A 706 7.38 21.81 -37.98
CA ALA A 706 8.55 20.96 -37.74
C ALA A 706 9.85 21.65 -38.17
N GLY A 707 10.98 21.33 -37.52
CA GLY A 707 12.29 21.84 -37.90
C GLY A 707 12.86 21.14 -39.15
N SER A 708 13.41 21.90 -40.09
CA SER A 708 13.99 21.38 -41.33
C SER A 708 15.23 20.51 -41.08
N SER A 709 15.22 19.24 -41.48
CA SER A 709 16.35 18.33 -41.31
C SER A 709 17.37 18.44 -42.45
N THR A 710 18.40 19.28 -42.30
CA THR A 710 19.54 19.30 -43.23
C THR A 710 20.49 18.13 -42.96
N GLY A 711 20.37 17.06 -43.74
CA GLY A 711 21.28 15.91 -43.66
C GLY A 711 22.69 16.23 -44.17
N THR A 712 23.71 16.10 -43.32
CA THR A 712 25.12 16.10 -43.75
C THR A 712 25.54 14.70 -44.19
N GLY A 713 25.78 14.52 -45.49
CA GLY A 713 26.27 13.26 -46.05
C GLY A 713 27.73 12.99 -45.68
N GLY A 714 28.01 11.77 -45.23
CA GLY A 714 29.35 11.18 -45.13
C GLY A 714 29.28 9.76 -45.69
N GLY A 715 30.00 9.49 -46.77
CA GLY A 715 29.76 8.29 -47.58
C GLY A 715 30.52 7.03 -47.15
N SER A 716 30.03 5.89 -47.64
CA SER A 716 30.85 4.71 -47.92
C SER A 716 30.26 3.99 -49.15
N GLY A 717 31.11 3.40 -49.98
CA GLY A 717 30.72 2.86 -51.29
C GLY A 717 30.20 1.42 -51.24
N GLY A 718 29.39 1.06 -52.23
CA GLY A 718 28.90 -0.30 -52.48
C GLY A 718 28.30 -0.42 -53.88
N THR A 719 28.91 -1.24 -54.74
CA THR A 719 28.58 -1.43 -56.16
C THR A 719 27.37 -2.34 -56.39
N GLY A 720 26.57 -2.16 -57.47
CA GLY A 720 25.52 -3.16 -57.77
C GLY A 720 24.44 -2.87 -58.84
N SER A 721 24.85 -2.56 -60.08
CA SER A 721 24.10 -2.69 -61.36
C SER A 721 22.60 -3.08 -61.45
N SER A 722 21.85 -2.26 -62.22
CA SER A 722 20.84 -2.60 -63.27
C SER A 722 19.52 -3.35 -62.97
N GLY A 723 18.39 -2.79 -63.47
CA GLY A 723 17.17 -3.58 -63.76
C GLY A 723 15.89 -2.77 -64.09
N GLY A 724 15.46 -2.77 -65.35
CA GLY A 724 14.37 -1.94 -65.90
C GLY A 724 12.93 -2.09 -65.36
N SER A 725 12.26 -0.93 -65.31
CA SER A 725 10.95 -0.63 -65.91
C SER A 725 9.61 -1.27 -65.45
N SER A 726 8.62 -0.37 -65.33
CA SER A 726 7.18 -0.49 -65.66
C SER A 726 6.23 -1.33 -64.78
N GLY A 727 5.32 -0.59 -64.13
CA GLY A 727 3.88 -0.73 -64.39
C GLY A 727 3.08 -1.75 -63.57
N GLY A 728 2.39 -1.29 -62.54
CA GLY A 728 1.41 -2.11 -61.80
C GLY A 728 0.73 -1.36 -60.66
N SER A 729 -0.35 -0.62 -60.96
CA SER A 729 -1.19 -0.04 -59.91
C SER A 729 -2.04 -1.13 -59.26
N THR A 730 -1.65 -1.52 -58.04
CA THR A 730 -2.56 -2.08 -57.03
C THR A 730 -2.18 -1.45 -55.70
N SER A 731 -3.05 -0.62 -55.13
CA SER A 731 -2.82 0.00 -53.83
C SER A 731 -3.11 -1.00 -52.71
N SER A 732 -2.16 -1.92 -52.49
CA SER A 732 -2.06 -2.59 -51.19
C SER A 732 -1.65 -1.53 -50.17
N GLY A 733 -2.57 -1.20 -49.26
CA GLY A 733 -2.28 -0.33 -48.13
C GLY A 733 -1.43 -1.07 -47.12
N SER A 734 -0.11 -1.12 -47.33
CA SER A 734 0.82 -1.81 -46.44
C SER A 734 0.80 -1.20 -45.04
N LEU A 735 0.80 -2.06 -44.01
CA LEU A 735 1.18 -1.68 -42.65
C LEU A 735 2.53 -0.94 -42.68
N THR A 736 2.55 0.28 -42.16
CA THR A 736 3.74 1.12 -42.04
C THR A 736 3.89 1.63 -40.62
N VAL A 737 5.12 1.62 -40.11
CA VAL A 737 5.48 2.14 -38.78
C VAL A 737 6.54 3.22 -38.99
N THR A 738 6.24 4.44 -38.53
CA THR A 738 7.17 5.58 -38.62
C THR A 738 7.60 5.98 -37.22
N VAL A 739 8.85 5.69 -36.89
CA VAL A 739 9.50 6.11 -35.64
C VAL A 739 10.32 7.38 -35.92
N PRO A 740 9.86 8.57 -35.50
CA PRO A 740 10.65 9.79 -35.64
C PRO A 740 11.85 9.79 -34.66
N PRO A 741 12.87 10.64 -34.86
CA PRO A 741 13.98 10.76 -33.91
C PRO A 741 13.50 11.25 -32.54
N LEU A 742 13.49 10.36 -31.55
CA LEU A 742 13.04 10.69 -30.20
C LEU A 742 14.21 11.24 -29.37
N LYS A 743 14.12 12.52 -28.98
CA LYS A 743 15.14 13.20 -28.18
C LYS A 743 14.53 14.04 -27.07
N GLY A 744 15.20 14.09 -25.93
CA GLY A 744 14.79 14.90 -24.77
C GLY A 744 15.99 15.46 -24.00
N THR A 745 15.72 16.12 -22.89
CA THR A 745 16.71 16.68 -21.95
C THR A 745 16.39 16.19 -20.55
N ALA A 746 17.42 15.89 -19.76
CA ALA A 746 17.26 15.34 -18.42
C ALA A 746 16.40 16.25 -17.52
N SER A 747 15.53 15.64 -16.73
CA SER A 747 14.58 16.32 -15.83
C SER A 747 13.66 17.37 -16.47
N VAL A 748 13.45 17.27 -17.79
CA VAL A 748 12.38 17.97 -18.50
C VAL A 748 11.43 16.93 -19.06
N ALA A 749 10.14 16.99 -18.70
CA ALA A 749 9.14 16.01 -19.14
C ALA A 749 9.18 15.80 -20.67
N PHE A 750 9.51 14.57 -21.08
CA PHE A 750 9.66 14.19 -22.47
C PHE A 750 8.35 13.64 -23.01
N THR A 751 7.99 14.03 -24.24
CA THR A 751 6.93 13.42 -25.02
C THR A 751 7.44 13.06 -26.42
N GLY A 752 7.05 11.89 -26.90
CA GLY A 752 7.34 11.41 -28.25
C GLY A 752 6.10 10.75 -28.85
N SER A 753 6.09 10.55 -30.16
CA SER A 753 5.01 9.83 -30.84
C SER A 753 5.58 8.90 -31.90
N ILE A 754 4.97 7.73 -32.07
CA ILE A 754 5.24 6.80 -33.15
C ILE A 754 3.96 6.63 -33.95
N THR A 755 4.01 6.81 -35.27
CA THR A 755 2.82 6.71 -36.12
C THR A 755 2.75 5.33 -36.78
N ILE A 756 1.57 4.72 -36.74
CA ILE A 756 1.26 3.46 -37.41
C ILE A 756 0.14 3.75 -38.42
N SER A 757 0.38 3.46 -39.70
CA SER A 757 -0.62 3.60 -40.74
C SER A 757 -0.83 2.28 -41.46
N ASP A 758 -2.05 1.76 -41.37
CA ASP A 758 -2.56 0.67 -42.19
C ASP A 758 -4.03 0.97 -42.55
N PRO A 759 -4.30 1.50 -43.75
CA PRO A 759 -5.66 1.79 -44.20
C PRO A 759 -6.42 0.54 -44.66
N SER A 760 -5.82 -0.65 -44.60
CA SER A 760 -6.41 -1.94 -45.01
C SER A 760 -6.85 -2.82 -43.82
N ALA A 761 -6.42 -2.50 -42.60
CA ALA A 761 -6.67 -3.30 -41.40
C ALA A 761 -7.95 -2.88 -40.66
N SER A 762 -8.68 -3.86 -40.11
CA SER A 762 -9.81 -3.62 -39.20
C SER A 762 -9.36 -3.38 -37.75
N ASN A 763 -8.17 -3.86 -37.38
CA ASN A 763 -7.58 -3.69 -36.06
C ASN A 763 -6.06 -3.86 -36.13
N ILE A 764 -5.36 -3.20 -35.21
CA ILE A 764 -3.89 -3.23 -35.10
C ILE A 764 -3.52 -3.59 -33.65
N ASN A 765 -2.66 -4.58 -33.49
CA ASN A 765 -2.10 -5.02 -32.21
C ASN A 765 -0.66 -4.52 -32.09
N VAL A 766 -0.33 -3.93 -30.94
CA VAL A 766 0.98 -3.34 -30.64
C VAL A 766 1.55 -3.98 -29.38
N SER A 767 2.83 -4.36 -29.42
CA SER A 767 3.58 -4.81 -28.25
C SER A 767 4.92 -4.09 -28.15
N LEU A 768 5.26 -3.60 -26.96
CA LEU A 768 6.53 -2.96 -26.65
C LEU A 768 7.35 -3.85 -25.70
N THR A 769 8.64 -4.04 -25.98
CA THR A 769 9.51 -4.89 -25.15
C THR A 769 10.81 -4.16 -24.81
N GLY A 770 11.16 -4.12 -23.52
CA GLY A 770 12.37 -3.45 -23.03
C GLY A 770 12.24 -1.94 -22.81
N VAL A 771 11.01 -1.42 -22.65
CA VAL A 771 10.75 0.01 -22.41
C VAL A 771 11.42 0.47 -21.11
N PRO A 772 12.17 1.60 -21.12
CA PRO A 772 12.78 2.18 -19.92
C PRO A 772 11.81 2.49 -18.79
N LEU A 773 12.28 2.33 -17.55
CA LEU A 773 11.53 2.65 -16.34
C LEU A 773 11.12 4.12 -16.33
N GLY A 774 9.82 4.39 -16.18
CA GLY A 774 9.25 5.75 -16.14
C GLY A 774 8.65 6.26 -17.45
N ILE A 775 8.83 5.54 -18.57
CA ILE A 775 8.11 5.83 -19.83
C ILE A 775 6.75 5.16 -19.81
N GLN A 776 5.69 5.94 -20.00
CA GLN A 776 4.35 5.47 -20.31
C GLN A 776 4.13 5.50 -21.84
N ALA A 777 3.34 4.56 -22.36
CA ALA A 777 2.97 4.50 -23.77
C ALA A 777 1.44 4.40 -23.88
N MET A 778 0.81 5.33 -24.59
CA MET A 778 -0.65 5.43 -24.72
C MET A 778 -1.05 5.52 -26.20
N PRO A 779 -2.03 4.75 -26.67
CA PRO A 779 -2.53 4.86 -28.04
C PRO A 779 -3.42 6.11 -28.19
N GLU A 780 -3.18 6.90 -29.23
CA GLU A 780 -3.98 8.07 -29.61
C GLU A 780 -4.23 8.06 -31.13
N GLY A 781 -5.40 7.54 -31.53
CA GLY A 781 -5.73 7.33 -32.95
C GLY A 781 -4.75 6.37 -33.62
N THR A 782 -4.08 6.83 -34.68
CA THR A 782 -3.03 6.10 -35.41
C THR A 782 -1.64 6.21 -34.76
N ASN A 783 -1.52 6.85 -33.60
CA ASN A 783 -0.23 7.08 -32.93
C ASN A 783 -0.11 6.30 -31.62
N ILE A 784 1.13 6.01 -31.23
CA ILE A 784 1.51 5.67 -29.86
C ILE A 784 2.24 6.88 -29.30
N VAL A 785 1.65 7.55 -28.30
CA VAL A 785 2.29 8.64 -27.57
C VAL A 785 3.10 8.04 -26.43
N LEU A 786 4.37 8.44 -26.35
CA LEU A 786 5.29 8.09 -25.28
C LEU A 786 5.44 9.32 -24.36
N SER A 787 5.32 9.14 -23.05
CA SER A 787 5.51 10.22 -22.07
C SER A 787 6.43 9.77 -20.95
N TRP A 788 7.36 10.64 -20.54
CA TRP A 788 8.32 10.38 -19.46
C TRP A 788 8.44 11.63 -18.59
N ALA A 789 7.95 11.57 -17.36
CA ALA A 789 7.81 12.75 -16.51
C ALA A 789 9.16 13.35 -16.04
N ASP A 790 10.14 12.49 -15.73
CA ASP A 790 11.49 12.87 -15.29
C ASP A 790 12.52 11.97 -16.00
N PRO A 791 12.91 12.31 -17.25
CA PRO A 791 13.84 11.52 -18.01
C PRO A 791 15.27 11.68 -17.52
N VAL A 792 16.03 10.59 -17.51
CA VAL A 792 17.45 10.59 -17.12
C VAL A 792 18.32 10.63 -18.37
N ALA A 793 19.45 11.34 -18.34
CA ALA A 793 20.38 11.40 -19.46
C ALA A 793 20.91 10.01 -19.85
N GLY A 794 20.84 9.68 -21.15
CA GLY A 794 21.19 8.36 -21.65
C GLY A 794 20.65 8.10 -23.05
N SER A 795 21.04 6.95 -23.63
CA SER A 795 20.48 6.43 -24.87
C SER A 795 19.76 5.12 -24.56
N TYR A 796 18.48 5.06 -24.91
CA TYR A 796 17.57 3.98 -24.54
C TYR A 796 16.99 3.33 -25.78
N ASN A 797 17.09 2.01 -25.88
CA ASN A 797 16.57 1.24 -27.00
C ASN A 797 15.53 0.24 -26.51
N PHE A 798 14.37 0.19 -27.18
CA PHE A 798 13.34 -0.83 -26.95
C PHE A 798 12.75 -1.31 -28.27
N THR A 799 12.16 -2.50 -28.28
CA THR A 799 11.56 -3.08 -29.48
C THR A 799 10.07 -2.75 -29.54
N LEU A 800 9.64 -2.20 -30.67
CA LEU A 800 8.24 -2.08 -31.07
C LEU A 800 7.91 -3.20 -32.05
N GLN A 801 6.88 -3.98 -31.77
CA GLN A 801 6.27 -4.89 -32.73
C GLN A 801 4.82 -4.47 -32.96
N VAL A 802 4.43 -4.38 -34.23
CA VAL A 802 3.08 -4.06 -34.68
C VAL A 802 2.59 -5.19 -35.59
N SER A 803 1.35 -5.61 -35.42
CA SER A 803 0.71 -6.64 -36.24
C SER A 803 -0.72 -6.24 -36.58
N ASP A 804 -1.15 -6.46 -37.81
CA ASP A 804 -2.48 -6.07 -38.29
C ASP A 804 -3.49 -7.25 -38.26
N SER A 805 -4.74 -6.97 -38.63
CA SER A 805 -5.81 -7.95 -38.79
C SER A 805 -5.64 -8.88 -40.00
N ASN A 806 -4.76 -8.51 -40.94
CA ASN A 806 -4.54 -9.16 -42.22
C ASN A 806 -3.35 -10.14 -42.20
N GLY A 807 -2.64 -10.21 -41.06
CA GLY A 807 -1.53 -11.12 -40.79
C GLY A 807 -0.14 -10.52 -41.03
N HIS A 808 -0.01 -9.24 -41.40
CA HIS A 808 1.30 -8.60 -41.54
C HIS A 808 1.86 -8.23 -40.16
N THR A 809 3.19 -8.13 -40.06
CA THR A 809 3.88 -7.76 -38.82
C THR A 809 5.13 -6.96 -39.15
N VAL A 810 5.30 -5.81 -38.50
CA VAL A 810 6.48 -4.95 -38.57
C VAL A 810 7.17 -4.94 -37.21
N LYS A 811 8.50 -4.98 -37.18
CA LYS A 811 9.32 -4.90 -35.98
C LYS A 811 10.36 -3.80 -36.15
N GLU A 812 10.36 -2.83 -35.25
CA GLU A 812 11.28 -1.70 -35.26
C GLU A 812 12.00 -1.55 -33.91
N THR A 813 13.22 -1.03 -33.97
CA THR A 813 13.95 -0.61 -32.76
C THR A 813 13.74 0.87 -32.55
N VAL A 814 13.13 1.23 -31.42
CA VAL A 814 12.90 2.62 -31.03
C VAL A 814 14.06 3.08 -30.16
N THR A 815 14.75 4.15 -30.60
CA THR A 815 15.84 4.79 -29.83
C THR A 815 15.38 6.14 -29.30
N ILE A 816 15.47 6.34 -27.99
CA ILE A 816 15.31 7.63 -27.31
C ILE A 816 16.67 8.11 -26.80
N VAL A 817 17.04 9.34 -27.12
CA VAL A 817 18.28 9.97 -26.63
C VAL A 817 17.96 11.15 -25.73
N ILE A 818 18.24 11.03 -24.44
CA ILE A 818 18.11 12.11 -23.46
C ILE A 818 19.49 12.74 -23.25
N ALA A 819 19.61 14.03 -23.55
CA ALA A 819 20.81 14.82 -23.25
C ALA A 819 20.83 15.27 -21.77
N ASN A 820 22.02 15.59 -21.25
CA ASN A 820 22.16 16.37 -20.01
C ASN A 820 21.61 17.80 -20.19
#